data_AF-A0A1G6XKW6-F1
#
_entry.id   AF-A0A1G6XKW6-F1
#
_cell.length_a   1.000
_cell.length_b   1.000
_cell.length_c   1.000
_cell.angle_alpha   90.00
_cell.angle_beta   90.00
_cell.angle_gamma   90.00
#
_symmetry.space_group_name_H-M   'P 1'
#
loop_
_entity.id
_entity.type
_entity.pdbx_description
1 polymer ?
#
loop_
_entity_poly.entity_id
_entity_poly.type
_entity_poly.pdbx_seq_one_letter_code
_entity_poly.pdbx_strand_id
1 'polypeptide(L)'
;MRRRTFTATASVGAAAATAAIATGALSAWAGENADSKQIDGYTWKNAVINGGGFVSGIVFNETEPNLIYARTDIGGCYRWQEDSRTWKPLLDWVGRDKWGYAGVVSMATDPVDTDRVYAAVGTYTIDWDPNNGAILHSDDRGDTWGIAELPFKQGGNMPGRGMGERLAVNPADNAELYLGTPNGNGLWRSADHGRTWAKVENFPNPGDFVIDPNNPTQADNQGVIWIDFDQIGGKVYVGVADPADPLYVSEDGGATWQAVPGAVEALGSADGNRTFPQQSAVDNTNGYLYVVTGHDPGPYNGAPASGDGGRIQRLATQTGEWTDVTPSYNPRGVIPGFGGITVDRQNPGTLMAATRNNWWPDEILYRSTDSGQTWSLSWDYAEGQDRHDRFVMDSSGSPWLSWNGEDQGPAYAVKHGWMIDAFAIDPHDSDRIMWGTGATIWGAEELTQWDSQGELIGENEAGERVPLPIEQFTVGVRAEGVEECAVLDLAALGGTLVSAVGDVGGFVHTDLDRAEPMIDTDWSTGTSVDFAQANPDIVVGTGNVHGNEKGHVGVSTDRGKTWRNAARVEGVPGDGHGGTVAITADGSRIFWTPGDSEVTPVYSTDLGETWNPVEGLPAGAKIRADRVRASVLYSFSGGTFYRSTDGGLTFADTGATGLPTRGVDDFRAVPGRKNHVWLAGRGDDEEGIPGGMWQSKDGGTAWKQITEFETAESMGFGKAAKRSGYPAIYTSALTGGKAGIYRSIDGGTTWTRINDDEHQWAYAGSAITGDPLIFGRVYLATNGRGIIYGDIA
;
A
#
# COMPACT_ATOMS: atom_id res chain seq x y z
N MET A 1 -30.64 49.58 16.24
CA MET A 1 -30.83 50.73 17.15
C MET A 1 -29.51 50.96 17.88
N ARG A 2 -28.85 52.13 17.65
CA ARG A 2 -27.57 52.66 18.23
C ARG A 2 -26.32 51.74 18.11
N ARG A 3 -25.41 51.88 17.12
CA ARG A 3 -24.39 52.93 16.81
C ARG A 3 -23.41 53.30 17.94
N ARG A 4 -22.10 53.06 17.67
CA ARG A 4 -20.86 53.89 17.87
C ARG A 4 -19.68 52.92 18.15
N THR A 5 -18.74 52.61 17.25
CA THR A 5 -17.63 53.38 16.64
C THR A 5 -16.80 54.25 17.59
N PHE A 6 -15.46 54.15 17.47
CA PHE A 6 -14.34 55.11 17.64
C PHE A 6 -13.10 54.34 18.17
N THR A 7 -12.23 53.83 17.30
CA THR A 7 -11.00 54.40 16.67
C THR A 7 -9.73 54.36 17.51
N ALA A 8 -8.67 53.99 16.77
CA ALA A 8 -7.25 53.97 17.06
C ALA A 8 -6.69 55.29 17.62
N THR A 9 -5.56 55.22 18.33
CA THR A 9 -4.30 55.86 17.91
C THR A 9 -3.11 55.34 18.72
N ALA A 10 -2.00 55.18 18.01
CA ALA A 10 -0.67 54.83 18.48
C ALA A 10 0.04 56.01 19.16
N SER A 11 1.05 55.73 19.99
CA SER A 11 2.47 56.07 19.74
C SER A 11 3.31 56.30 21.01
N VAL A 12 4.39 55.51 21.11
CA VAL A 12 5.79 55.87 21.47
C VAL A 12 6.08 56.63 22.77
N GLY A 13 6.94 56.03 23.61
CA GLY A 13 7.71 56.75 24.63
C GLY A 13 8.56 55.80 25.50
N ALA A 14 9.86 55.76 25.23
CA ALA A 14 10.83 54.88 25.86
C ALA A 14 11.38 55.41 27.20
N ALA A 15 11.87 54.45 28.00
CA ALA A 15 13.07 54.48 28.85
C ALA A 15 12.96 54.60 30.39
N ALA A 16 13.73 53.68 31.00
CA ALA A 16 14.44 53.73 32.28
C ALA A 16 13.74 53.23 33.58
N ALA A 17 13.90 51.91 33.79
CA ALA A 17 14.49 51.25 34.96
C ALA A 17 14.22 51.81 36.37
N THR A 18 13.55 50.99 37.20
CA THR A 18 14.03 50.63 38.54
C THR A 18 13.45 49.27 38.95
N ALA A 19 14.33 48.35 39.31
CA ALA A 19 13.97 47.05 39.88
C ALA A 19 13.48 47.23 41.32
N ALA A 20 12.31 46.68 41.63
CA ALA A 20 11.90 46.36 43.00
C ALA A 20 11.06 45.08 42.96
N ILE A 21 11.63 44.03 43.54
CA ILE A 21 11.04 42.71 43.74
C ILE A 21 9.85 42.87 44.69
N ALA A 22 8.65 42.50 44.23
CA ALA A 22 7.50 42.26 45.08
C ALA A 22 6.92 40.89 44.72
N THR A 23 7.20 39.93 45.59
CA THR A 23 6.65 38.58 45.61
C THR A 23 5.13 38.63 45.75
N GLY A 24 4.41 38.41 44.64
CA GLY A 24 2.97 38.17 44.62
C GLY A 24 2.71 36.67 44.66
N ALA A 25 2.14 36.19 45.77
CA ALA A 25 1.72 34.81 45.95
C ALA A 25 0.68 34.41 44.88
N LEU A 26 1.04 33.46 44.02
CA LEU A 26 0.09 32.71 43.24
C LEU A 26 -0.54 31.66 44.14
N SER A 27 -1.86 31.72 44.27
CA SER A 27 -2.68 30.70 44.92
C SER A 27 -2.42 29.35 44.27
N ALA A 28 -1.75 28.47 45.01
CA ALA A 28 -1.65 27.06 44.68
C ALA A 28 -3.06 26.47 44.72
N TRP A 29 -3.63 26.23 43.54
CA TRP A 29 -4.57 25.13 43.39
C TRP A 29 -3.76 23.87 43.68
N ALA A 30 -4.09 23.21 44.79
CA ALA A 30 -3.62 21.87 45.07
C ALA A 30 -4.18 20.95 43.99
N GLY A 31 -3.42 20.79 42.90
CA GLY A 31 -3.60 19.69 41.97
C GLY A 31 -3.36 18.40 42.73
N GLU A 32 -4.30 17.46 42.59
CA GLU A 32 -4.10 16.08 42.99
C GLU A 32 -2.74 15.59 42.51
N ASN A 33 -2.01 14.91 43.39
CA ASN A 33 -0.85 14.11 43.02
C ASN A 33 -1.32 13.03 42.04
N ALA A 34 -1.34 13.35 40.75
CA ALA A 34 -1.20 12.34 39.72
C ALA A 34 0.23 11.84 39.84
N ASP A 35 0.39 10.59 40.29
CA ASP A 35 1.63 9.84 40.08
C ASP A 35 2.01 10.01 38.61
N SER A 36 3.07 10.78 38.34
CA SER A 36 3.70 10.81 37.02
C SER A 36 4.37 9.45 36.84
N LYS A 37 3.59 8.43 36.48
CA LYS A 37 4.13 7.19 35.92
C LYS A 37 4.93 7.63 34.71
N GLN A 38 6.25 7.50 34.81
CA GLN A 38 7.15 7.68 33.68
C GLN A 38 6.67 6.74 32.58
N ILE A 39 6.09 7.30 31.52
CA ILE A 39 5.71 6.55 30.33
C ILE A 39 7.04 6.17 29.67
N ASP A 40 7.27 4.88 29.50
CA ASP A 40 8.40 4.39 28.72
C ASP A 40 8.26 4.97 27.30
N GLY A 41 9.27 5.70 26.82
CA GLY A 41 9.32 6.08 25.41
C GLY A 41 9.42 4.82 24.55
N TYR A 42 8.94 4.88 23.31
CA TYR A 42 9.07 3.79 22.35
C TYR A 42 9.82 4.25 21.11
N THR A 43 10.60 3.33 20.53
CA THR A 43 11.17 3.49 19.19
C THR A 43 10.46 2.54 18.25
N TRP A 44 10.00 3.04 17.11
CA TRP A 44 9.24 2.30 16.12
C TRP A 44 10.05 2.11 14.84
N LYS A 45 9.96 0.92 14.25
CA LYS A 45 10.64 0.53 13.01
C LYS A 45 9.77 -0.45 12.22
N ASN A 46 10.07 -0.60 10.94
CA ASN A 46 9.56 -1.73 10.16
C ASN A 46 10.44 -2.98 10.38
N ALA A 47 9.83 -4.16 10.41
CA ALA A 47 10.54 -5.39 10.07
C ALA A 47 10.68 -5.44 8.54
N VAL A 48 11.90 -5.51 8.05
CA VAL A 48 12.23 -5.19 6.66
C VAL A 48 11.72 -6.26 5.68
N ILE A 49 10.95 -5.83 4.68
CA ILE A 49 10.55 -6.59 3.50
C ILE A 49 11.05 -5.90 2.22
N ASN A 50 11.16 -4.56 2.20
CA ASN A 50 11.51 -3.71 1.04
C ASN A 50 10.53 -3.87 -0.14
N GLY A 51 9.43 -3.12 -0.11
CA GLY A 51 8.38 -3.08 -1.11
C GLY A 51 7.13 -3.86 -0.69
N GLY A 52 6.69 -4.76 -1.56
CA GLY A 52 5.57 -5.68 -1.36
C GLY A 52 4.18 -5.10 -1.64
N GLY A 53 4.10 -3.96 -2.34
CA GLY A 53 2.86 -3.31 -2.76
C GLY A 53 3.04 -2.46 -4.01
N PHE A 54 1.98 -1.75 -4.43
CA PHE A 54 1.95 -1.04 -5.70
C PHE A 54 2.36 0.44 -5.56
N VAL A 55 3.57 0.72 -6.03
CA VAL A 55 4.05 2.10 -6.19
C VAL A 55 3.49 2.68 -7.48
N SER A 56 2.46 3.52 -7.35
CA SER A 56 1.62 4.00 -8.45
C SER A 56 2.08 5.33 -9.05
N GLY A 57 3.03 6.04 -8.42
CA GLY A 57 3.68 7.21 -9.00
C GLY A 57 5.03 7.51 -8.36
N ILE A 58 5.97 8.01 -9.16
CA ILE A 58 7.29 8.51 -8.74
C ILE A 58 7.45 9.91 -9.32
N VAL A 59 7.76 10.88 -8.46
CA VAL A 59 7.80 12.31 -8.80
C VAL A 59 9.15 12.90 -8.40
N PHE A 60 9.98 13.20 -9.39
CA PHE A 60 11.21 13.97 -9.19
C PHE A 60 10.89 15.46 -9.15
N ASN A 61 11.57 16.23 -8.31
CA ASN A 61 11.54 17.69 -8.41
C ASN A 61 12.32 18.13 -9.64
N GLU A 62 11.71 18.96 -10.50
CA GLU A 62 12.33 19.39 -11.76
C GLU A 62 13.50 20.37 -11.57
N THR A 63 13.73 20.90 -10.37
CA THR A 63 14.71 21.97 -10.12
C THR A 63 15.69 21.70 -8.97
N GLU A 64 15.40 20.75 -8.09
CA GLU A 64 16.33 20.29 -7.04
C GLU A 64 16.76 18.83 -7.29
N PRO A 65 18.06 18.57 -7.52
CA PRO A 65 18.56 17.22 -7.72
C PRO A 65 18.37 16.36 -6.46
N ASN A 66 18.12 15.07 -6.67
CA ASN A 66 17.92 14.06 -5.61
C ASN A 66 16.67 14.27 -4.73
N LEU A 67 15.81 15.25 -5.01
CA LEU A 67 14.53 15.40 -4.33
C LEU A 67 13.46 14.59 -5.06
N ILE A 68 13.15 13.40 -4.54
CA ILE A 68 12.27 12.43 -5.17
C ILE A 68 11.18 12.01 -4.19
N TYR A 69 9.96 11.85 -4.68
CA TYR A 69 8.83 11.33 -3.93
C TYR A 69 8.23 10.11 -4.61
N ALA A 70 7.63 9.22 -3.82
CA ALA A 70 6.85 8.09 -4.31
C ALA A 70 5.48 8.06 -3.62
N ARG A 71 4.42 7.78 -4.37
CA ARG A 71 3.06 7.59 -3.85
C ARG A 71 2.61 6.15 -4.00
N THR A 72 1.78 5.71 -3.07
CA THR A 72 1.28 4.34 -3.03
C THR A 72 -0.23 4.30 -2.85
N ASP A 73 -0.85 3.16 -3.17
CA ASP A 73 -2.31 3.06 -3.21
C ASP A 73 -2.96 2.85 -1.83
N ILE A 74 -2.25 2.24 -0.89
CA ILE A 74 -2.72 2.02 0.50
C ILE A 74 -1.71 2.43 1.58
N GLY A 75 -0.48 2.78 1.23
CA GLY A 75 0.66 2.87 2.15
C GLY A 75 1.25 4.26 2.38
N GLY A 76 0.54 5.30 1.97
CA GLY A 76 0.96 6.68 2.10
C GLY A 76 1.92 7.13 0.99
N CYS A 77 2.83 8.01 1.34
CA CYS A 77 3.87 8.49 0.43
C CYS A 77 5.21 8.62 1.13
N TYR A 78 6.26 8.68 0.31
CA TYR A 78 7.64 8.61 0.75
C TYR A 78 8.50 9.70 0.10
N ARG A 79 9.55 10.13 0.80
CA ARG A 79 10.63 10.99 0.27
C ARG A 79 11.94 10.23 0.22
N TRP A 80 12.64 10.28 -0.90
CA TRP A 80 13.97 9.70 -1.07
C TRP A 80 15.01 10.38 -0.17
N GLN A 81 15.93 9.59 0.35
CA GLN A 81 17.10 10.03 1.13
C GLN A 81 18.36 9.60 0.38
N GLU A 82 18.98 10.55 -0.33
CA GLU A 82 20.15 10.26 -1.19
C GLU A 82 21.32 9.63 -0.42
N ASP A 83 21.64 10.14 0.77
CA ASP A 83 22.80 9.70 1.56
C ASP A 83 22.72 8.22 1.97
N SER A 84 21.52 7.74 2.29
CA SER A 84 21.29 6.34 2.69
C SER A 84 20.77 5.46 1.57
N ARG A 85 20.34 6.06 0.45
CA ARG A 85 19.62 5.41 -0.65
C ARG A 85 18.36 4.67 -0.16
N THR A 86 17.59 5.33 0.69
CA THR A 86 16.35 4.78 1.27
C THR A 86 15.20 5.77 1.20
N TRP A 87 13.97 5.28 1.40
CA TRP A 87 12.76 6.07 1.44
C TRP A 87 12.34 6.39 2.88
N LYS A 88 11.91 7.63 3.14
CA LYS A 88 11.30 8.09 4.39
C LYS A 88 9.77 8.09 4.26
N PRO A 89 8.99 7.37 5.08
CA PRO A 89 7.54 7.52 5.08
C PRO A 89 7.14 8.90 5.63
N LEU A 90 6.12 9.53 5.03
CA LEU A 90 5.70 10.90 5.35
C LEU A 90 4.33 10.98 6.04
N LEU A 91 3.56 9.89 6.03
CA LEU A 91 2.16 9.85 6.48
C LEU A 91 1.90 8.87 7.65
N ASP A 92 2.94 8.46 8.38
CA ASP A 92 2.78 7.55 9.52
C ASP A 92 1.93 8.16 10.65
N TRP A 93 1.74 9.49 10.68
CA TRP A 93 0.85 10.20 11.60
C TRP A 93 -0.64 9.98 11.31
N VAL A 94 -1.01 9.51 10.11
CA VAL A 94 -2.42 9.29 9.73
C VAL A 94 -3.03 8.25 10.67
N GLY A 95 -4.11 8.63 11.34
CA GLY A 95 -4.82 7.79 12.31
C GLY A 95 -5.95 6.96 11.71
N ARG A 96 -6.55 6.12 12.56
CA ARG A 96 -7.69 5.27 12.21
C ARG A 96 -8.92 6.06 11.78
N ASP A 97 -9.15 7.24 12.34
CA ASP A 97 -10.26 8.12 12.01
C ASP A 97 -10.16 8.68 10.58
N LYS A 98 -8.94 8.85 10.08
CA LYS A 98 -8.62 9.35 8.74
C LYS A 98 -7.83 8.34 7.91
N TRP A 99 -8.05 7.04 8.14
CA TRP A 99 -7.23 5.98 7.55
C TRP A 99 -7.17 6.04 6.02
N GLY A 100 -8.25 6.54 5.37
CA GLY A 100 -8.31 6.77 3.93
C GLY A 100 -7.21 7.70 3.39
N TYR A 101 -6.60 8.53 4.23
CA TYR A 101 -5.49 9.40 3.80
C TYR A 101 -4.19 8.64 3.52
N ALA A 102 -4.13 7.34 3.83
CA ALA A 102 -3.04 6.47 3.39
C ALA A 102 -3.12 6.14 1.89
N GLY A 103 -4.29 6.26 1.24
CA GLY A 103 -4.35 6.17 -0.22
C GLY A 103 -3.96 7.48 -0.86
N VAL A 104 -2.84 7.51 -1.59
CA VAL A 104 -2.31 8.73 -2.22
C VAL A 104 -2.56 8.69 -3.73
N VAL A 105 -3.58 9.44 -4.16
CA VAL A 105 -4.01 9.50 -5.56
C VAL A 105 -2.98 10.20 -6.45
N SER A 106 -2.35 11.26 -5.94
CA SER A 106 -1.42 12.07 -6.73
C SER A 106 -0.51 12.88 -5.83
N MET A 107 0.69 13.19 -6.32
CA MET A 107 1.65 14.07 -5.66
C MET A 107 2.17 15.14 -6.61
N ALA A 108 2.44 16.32 -6.06
CA ALA A 108 3.13 17.38 -6.76
C ALA A 108 4.22 17.98 -5.87
N THR A 109 5.42 18.15 -6.43
CA THR A 109 6.55 18.85 -5.82
C THR A 109 6.71 20.19 -6.52
N ASP A 110 6.95 21.25 -5.77
CA ASP A 110 6.98 22.61 -6.29
C ASP A 110 8.35 22.89 -6.96
N PRO A 111 8.38 23.24 -8.27
CA PRO A 111 9.63 23.52 -8.98
C PRO A 111 10.18 24.94 -8.73
N VAL A 112 9.48 25.79 -7.97
CA VAL A 112 9.90 27.16 -7.68
C VAL A 112 10.38 27.29 -6.23
N ASP A 113 9.65 26.70 -5.29
CA ASP A 113 9.98 26.66 -3.87
C ASP A 113 10.02 25.19 -3.42
N THR A 114 11.18 24.55 -3.59
CA THR A 114 11.38 23.09 -3.51
C THR A 114 11.19 22.48 -2.12
N ASP A 115 11.00 23.31 -1.10
CA ASP A 115 10.55 22.87 0.22
C ASP A 115 9.05 22.50 0.23
N ARG A 116 8.27 22.91 -0.78
CA ARG A 116 6.84 22.63 -0.86
C ARG A 116 6.54 21.31 -1.58
N VAL A 117 5.63 20.54 -0.98
CA VAL A 117 5.10 19.31 -1.57
C VAL A 117 3.62 19.15 -1.19
N TYR A 118 2.85 18.55 -2.10
CA TYR A 118 1.42 18.37 -1.97
C TYR A 118 1.03 16.93 -2.29
N ALA A 119 0.02 16.40 -1.59
CA ALA A 119 -0.52 15.07 -1.81
C ALA A 119 -2.06 15.11 -1.84
N ALA A 120 -2.67 14.56 -2.90
CA ALA A 120 -4.11 14.32 -2.96
C ALA A 120 -4.40 12.95 -2.36
N VAL A 121 -5.20 12.90 -1.30
CA VAL A 121 -5.38 11.69 -0.47
C VAL A 121 -6.85 11.30 -0.28
N GLY A 122 -7.07 10.01 -0.06
CA GLY A 122 -8.36 9.32 0.11
C GLY A 122 -8.33 7.99 -0.65
N THR A 123 -8.79 6.89 -0.05
CA THR A 123 -8.52 5.54 -0.59
C THR A 123 -9.61 5.06 -1.53
N TYR A 124 -10.89 5.22 -1.18
CA TYR A 124 -12.00 4.71 -1.98
C TYR A 124 -13.07 5.77 -2.21
N THR A 125 -13.71 5.74 -3.37
CA THR A 125 -14.86 6.60 -3.69
C THR A 125 -16.22 5.98 -3.35
N ILE A 126 -16.21 4.73 -2.88
CA ILE A 126 -17.37 4.01 -2.35
C ILE A 126 -17.41 4.03 -0.82
N ASP A 127 -18.44 3.43 -0.24
CA ASP A 127 -18.70 3.45 1.22
C ASP A 127 -17.70 2.66 2.07
N TRP A 128 -16.70 2.03 1.43
CA TRP A 128 -15.57 1.43 2.16
C TRP A 128 -14.75 2.49 2.90
N ASP A 129 -14.47 3.63 2.27
CA ASP A 129 -13.87 4.78 2.95
C ASP A 129 -15.00 5.71 3.43
N PRO A 130 -15.21 5.89 4.74
CA PRO A 130 -16.23 6.79 5.25
C PRO A 130 -15.85 8.27 5.10
N ASN A 131 -14.59 8.59 4.80
CA ASN A 131 -14.08 9.94 4.73
C ASN A 131 -14.13 10.50 3.31
N ASN A 132 -14.31 11.82 3.21
CA ASN A 132 -13.91 12.55 2.01
C ASN A 132 -12.39 12.60 1.90
N GLY A 133 -11.88 12.86 0.69
CA GLY A 133 -10.47 13.10 0.46
C GLY A 133 -10.00 14.48 0.94
N ALA A 134 -8.71 14.73 0.81
CA ALA A 134 -8.09 16.01 1.13
C ALA A 134 -6.90 16.30 0.21
N ILE A 135 -6.46 17.56 0.21
CA ILE A 135 -5.11 17.93 -0.19
C ILE A 135 -4.29 18.14 1.08
N LEU A 136 -3.22 17.37 1.22
CA LEU A 136 -2.18 17.62 2.20
C LEU A 136 -1.17 18.59 1.58
N HIS A 137 -0.80 19.64 2.31
CA HIS A 137 0.19 20.61 1.86
C HIS A 137 1.29 20.74 2.91
N SER A 138 2.55 20.70 2.46
CA SER A 138 3.72 20.84 3.31
C SER A 138 4.61 21.97 2.79
N ASP A 139 5.22 22.71 3.72
CA ASP A 139 6.23 23.74 3.46
C ASP A 139 7.65 23.27 3.91
N ASP A 140 7.81 21.97 4.23
CA ASP A 140 9.03 21.37 4.77
C ASP A 140 9.28 19.95 4.23
N ARG A 141 8.98 19.74 2.94
CA ARG A 141 9.24 18.50 2.18
C ARG A 141 8.47 17.29 2.71
N GLY A 142 7.36 17.51 3.41
CA GLY A 142 6.49 16.49 3.97
C GLY A 142 6.85 16.03 5.37
N ASP A 143 7.71 16.78 6.09
CA ASP A 143 7.97 16.50 7.50
C ASP A 143 6.77 16.90 8.39
N THR A 144 6.06 17.97 8.02
CA THR A 144 4.78 18.36 8.60
C THR A 144 3.77 18.73 7.51
N TRP A 145 2.47 18.58 7.82
CA TRP A 145 1.39 18.75 6.86
C TRP A 145 0.27 19.63 7.42
N GLY A 146 -0.23 20.55 6.60
CA GLY A 146 -1.58 21.09 6.72
C GLY A 146 -2.57 20.28 5.87
N ILE A 147 -3.86 20.40 6.21
CA ILE A 147 -4.93 19.62 5.58
C ILE A 147 -5.98 20.58 5.02
N ALA A 148 -6.21 20.50 3.71
CA ALA A 148 -7.33 21.13 3.03
C ALA A 148 -8.35 20.05 2.64
N GLU A 149 -9.37 19.84 3.49
CA GLU A 149 -10.41 18.84 3.23
C GLU A 149 -11.22 19.18 1.97
N LEU A 150 -11.52 18.16 1.17
CA LEU A 150 -12.34 18.29 -0.04
C LEU A 150 -13.80 17.89 0.27
N PRO A 151 -14.78 18.45 -0.46
CA PRO A 151 -16.19 18.10 -0.28
C PRO A 151 -16.59 16.77 -0.96
N PHE A 152 -15.63 15.95 -1.39
CA PHE A 152 -15.83 14.67 -2.09
C PHE A 152 -14.71 13.68 -1.76
N LYS A 153 -14.94 12.40 -2.09
CA LYS A 153 -13.97 11.31 -1.91
C LYS A 153 -12.90 11.29 -3.00
N GLN A 154 -11.80 10.62 -2.71
CA GLN A 154 -10.67 10.37 -3.63
C GLN A 154 -10.43 8.85 -3.72
N GLY A 155 -9.77 8.40 -4.79
CA GLY A 155 -9.70 6.99 -5.17
C GLY A 155 -8.29 6.41 -5.21
N GLY A 156 -7.52 6.56 -4.14
CA GLY A 156 -6.12 6.12 -4.04
C GLY A 156 -5.93 4.64 -4.31
N ASN A 157 -6.92 3.80 -4.01
CA ASN A 157 -6.96 2.37 -4.32
C ASN A 157 -8.17 1.97 -5.19
N MET A 158 -8.69 2.90 -6.00
CA MET A 158 -9.71 2.62 -7.01
C MET A 158 -9.04 2.19 -8.34
N PRO A 159 -9.79 1.60 -9.30
CA PRO A 159 -9.32 1.48 -10.68
C PRO A 159 -8.90 2.86 -11.23
N GLY A 160 -7.87 2.89 -12.08
CA GLY A 160 -7.36 4.13 -12.69
C GLY A 160 -6.33 4.91 -11.89
N ARG A 161 -5.93 4.42 -10.71
CA ARG A 161 -4.97 5.08 -9.80
C ARG A 161 -3.53 5.19 -10.31
N GLY A 162 -3.17 4.44 -11.35
CA GLY A 162 -1.88 4.59 -12.05
C GLY A 162 -1.86 5.79 -13.00
N MET A 163 -3.02 6.29 -13.41
CA MET A 163 -3.12 7.46 -14.29
C MET A 163 -2.83 8.75 -13.52
N GLY A 164 -2.08 9.68 -14.11
CA GLY A 164 -1.68 10.90 -13.43
C GLY A 164 -0.49 11.63 -14.05
N GLU A 165 0.07 12.64 -13.38
CA GLU A 165 -0.36 13.13 -12.05
C GLU A 165 -1.61 14.02 -12.11
N ARG A 166 -2.60 13.75 -11.25
CA ARG A 166 -3.86 14.52 -11.15
C ARG A 166 -3.68 15.87 -10.46
N LEU A 167 -2.62 16.04 -9.68
CA LEU A 167 -2.29 17.26 -8.95
C LEU A 167 -1.05 17.88 -9.60
N ALA A 168 -1.12 19.17 -9.95
CA ALA A 168 0.00 19.86 -10.59
C ALA A 168 0.16 21.29 -10.05
N VAL A 169 1.40 21.70 -9.83
CA VAL A 169 1.79 23.07 -9.48
C VAL A 169 2.08 23.83 -10.77
N ASN A 170 1.54 25.03 -10.92
CA ASN A 170 1.88 25.88 -12.07
C ASN A 170 3.33 26.37 -11.92
N PRO A 171 4.25 26.00 -12.84
CA PRO A 171 5.66 26.38 -12.73
C PRO A 171 5.91 27.88 -12.94
N ALA A 172 4.97 28.63 -13.53
CA ALA A 172 5.07 30.07 -13.74
C ALA A 172 4.51 30.90 -12.56
N ASP A 173 3.63 30.32 -11.74
CA ASP A 173 3.05 30.92 -10.54
C ASP A 173 2.73 29.81 -9.53
N ASN A 174 3.67 29.50 -8.64
CA ASN A 174 3.56 28.37 -7.73
C ASN A 174 2.55 28.57 -6.58
N ALA A 175 1.84 29.69 -6.54
CA ALA A 175 0.63 29.83 -5.75
C ALA A 175 -0.57 29.10 -6.36
N GLU A 176 -0.56 28.90 -7.68
CA GLU A 176 -1.62 28.23 -8.43
C GLU A 176 -1.36 26.72 -8.53
N LEU A 177 -2.34 25.93 -8.13
CA LEU A 177 -2.34 24.47 -8.29
C LEU A 177 -3.65 24.01 -8.92
N TYR A 178 -3.59 22.97 -9.73
CA TYR A 178 -4.76 22.30 -10.30
C TYR A 178 -4.88 20.87 -9.76
N LEU A 179 -6.13 20.42 -9.61
CA LEU A 179 -6.48 19.06 -9.22
C LEU A 179 -7.56 18.51 -10.16
N GLY A 180 -7.24 17.44 -10.87
CA GLY A 180 -8.20 16.58 -11.55
C GLY A 180 -8.87 15.64 -10.55
N THR A 181 -10.19 15.48 -10.62
CA THR A 181 -10.95 14.75 -9.61
C THR A 181 -11.83 13.64 -10.22
N PRO A 182 -12.05 12.54 -9.50
CA PRO A 182 -12.96 11.46 -9.91
C PRO A 182 -14.43 11.83 -9.62
N ASN A 183 -15.34 10.89 -9.87
CA ASN A 183 -16.75 10.96 -9.49
C ASN A 183 -17.50 12.18 -10.09
N GLY A 184 -17.06 12.66 -11.24
CA GLY A 184 -17.68 13.81 -11.91
C GLY A 184 -17.47 15.16 -11.22
N ASN A 185 -16.55 15.26 -10.25
CA ASN A 185 -16.27 16.51 -9.54
C ASN A 185 -15.52 17.54 -10.40
N GLY A 186 -14.91 17.10 -11.51
CA GLY A 186 -14.30 17.94 -12.55
C GLY A 186 -12.90 18.45 -12.20
N LEU A 187 -12.58 19.66 -12.65
CA LEU A 187 -11.30 20.32 -12.38
C LEU A 187 -11.43 21.28 -11.20
N TRP A 188 -10.45 21.25 -10.30
CA TRP A 188 -10.36 22.10 -9.12
C TRP A 188 -9.07 22.90 -9.14
N ARG A 189 -9.07 24.06 -8.47
CA ARG A 189 -7.93 24.97 -8.43
C ARG A 189 -7.75 25.59 -7.05
N SER A 190 -6.49 25.76 -6.66
CA SER A 190 -6.03 26.61 -5.56
C SER A 190 -5.24 27.80 -6.11
N ALA A 191 -5.24 28.91 -5.37
CA ALA A 191 -4.46 30.11 -5.67
C ALA A 191 -3.67 30.62 -4.44
N ASP A 192 -3.51 29.75 -3.43
CA ASP A 192 -2.89 30.07 -2.14
C ASP A 192 -1.95 28.95 -1.65
N HIS A 193 -1.28 28.30 -2.61
CA HIS A 193 -0.39 27.15 -2.41
C HIS A 193 -1.12 25.98 -1.74
N GLY A 194 -2.26 25.57 -2.30
CA GLY A 194 -2.98 24.36 -1.92
C GLY A 194 -3.76 24.44 -0.60
N ARG A 195 -3.88 25.64 0.01
CA ARG A 195 -4.53 25.83 1.32
C ARG A 195 -6.05 25.89 1.19
N THR A 196 -6.56 26.47 0.12
CA THR A 196 -7.99 26.47 -0.21
C THR A 196 -8.21 26.07 -1.66
N TRP A 197 -9.34 25.40 -1.91
CA TRP A 197 -9.67 24.80 -3.19
C TRP A 197 -11.08 25.16 -3.62
N ALA A 198 -11.25 25.46 -4.91
CA ALA A 198 -12.53 25.72 -5.53
C ALA A 198 -12.65 25.02 -6.88
N LYS A 199 -13.87 24.65 -7.25
CA LYS A 199 -14.18 24.09 -8.56
C LYS A 199 -13.91 25.13 -9.66
N VAL A 200 -13.30 24.69 -10.76
CA VAL A 200 -13.16 25.47 -11.98
C VAL A 200 -14.46 25.37 -12.77
N GLU A 201 -15.44 26.20 -12.43
CA GLU A 201 -16.83 26.11 -12.93
C GLU A 201 -16.96 26.23 -14.46
N ASN A 202 -15.99 26.85 -15.12
CA ASN A 202 -15.91 27.00 -16.57
C ASN A 202 -15.20 25.83 -17.27
N PHE A 203 -14.70 24.82 -16.54
CA PHE A 203 -14.16 23.61 -17.16
C PHE A 203 -15.32 22.74 -17.68
N PRO A 204 -15.34 22.42 -18.99
CA PRO A 204 -16.57 21.95 -19.65
C PRO A 204 -16.88 20.47 -19.43
N ASN A 205 -15.90 19.64 -19.05
CA ASN A 205 -16.05 18.19 -19.08
C ASN A 205 -15.47 17.53 -17.84
N PRO A 206 -16.29 17.02 -16.91
CA PRO A 206 -15.79 16.36 -15.71
C PRO A 206 -15.39 14.89 -15.93
N GLY A 207 -15.39 14.39 -17.17
CA GLY A 207 -15.27 12.97 -17.52
C GLY A 207 -16.61 12.25 -17.41
N ASP A 208 -16.76 11.14 -18.13
CA ASP A 208 -17.95 10.27 -18.07
C ASP A 208 -17.65 8.77 -18.15
N PHE A 209 -16.37 8.39 -18.26
CA PHE A 209 -15.97 6.99 -18.40
C PHE A 209 -16.13 6.22 -17.08
N VAL A 210 -16.87 5.11 -17.17
CA VAL A 210 -17.10 4.14 -16.11
C VAL A 210 -16.77 2.75 -16.66
N ILE A 211 -16.05 1.93 -15.88
CA ILE A 211 -15.64 0.58 -16.30
C ILE A 211 -16.84 -0.35 -16.36
N ASP A 212 -17.54 -0.50 -15.23
CA ASP A 212 -18.79 -1.27 -15.15
C ASP A 212 -19.75 -0.58 -14.16
N PRO A 213 -20.83 0.07 -14.65
CA PRO A 213 -21.78 0.77 -13.80
C PRO A 213 -22.59 -0.17 -12.88
N ASN A 214 -22.55 -1.48 -13.08
CA ASN A 214 -23.27 -2.46 -12.25
C ASN A 214 -22.39 -3.06 -11.15
N ASN A 215 -21.09 -2.79 -11.16
CA ASN A 215 -20.16 -3.27 -10.16
C ASN A 215 -19.72 -2.07 -9.28
N PRO A 216 -20.10 -2.00 -8.00
CA PRO A 216 -19.77 -0.87 -7.14
C PRO A 216 -18.29 -0.49 -7.11
N THR A 217 -17.37 -1.45 -7.20
CA THR A 217 -15.91 -1.17 -7.19
C THR A 217 -15.37 -0.64 -8.52
N GLN A 218 -16.20 -0.63 -9.57
CA GLN A 218 -15.86 -0.25 -10.95
C GLN A 218 -16.84 0.77 -11.55
N ALA A 219 -17.87 1.18 -10.79
CA ALA A 219 -18.95 2.03 -11.24
C ALA A 219 -18.63 3.53 -11.16
N ASP A 220 -17.47 3.89 -10.60
CA ASP A 220 -17.08 5.29 -10.45
C ASP A 220 -16.60 5.90 -11.77
N ASN A 221 -16.96 7.16 -11.98
CA ASN A 221 -16.46 7.97 -13.09
C ASN A 221 -14.98 8.31 -12.83
N GLN A 222 -14.12 7.89 -13.76
CA GLN A 222 -12.67 8.08 -13.65
C GLN A 222 -12.23 9.56 -13.65
N GLY A 223 -13.05 10.43 -14.25
CA GLY A 223 -12.97 11.89 -14.11
C GLY A 223 -11.82 12.56 -14.85
N VAL A 224 -11.25 13.60 -14.25
CA VAL A 224 -10.10 14.34 -14.80
C VAL A 224 -8.80 13.68 -14.34
N ILE A 225 -7.91 13.35 -15.30
CA ILE A 225 -6.85 12.35 -15.14
C ILE A 225 -5.47 12.98 -14.88
N TRP A 226 -5.08 13.99 -15.65
CA TRP A 226 -3.76 14.62 -15.50
C TRP A 226 -3.79 16.07 -15.97
N ILE A 227 -2.87 16.88 -15.44
CA ILE A 227 -2.66 18.27 -15.81
C ILE A 227 -1.18 18.48 -16.12
N ASP A 228 -0.87 19.12 -17.25
CA ASP A 228 0.50 19.41 -17.65
C ASP A 228 0.62 20.80 -18.28
N PHE A 229 1.81 21.39 -18.21
CA PHE A 229 2.07 22.78 -18.58
C PHE A 229 3.07 22.87 -19.74
N ASP A 230 2.62 23.48 -20.84
CA ASP A 230 3.52 23.96 -21.90
C ASP A 230 4.10 25.31 -21.46
N GLN A 231 5.36 25.28 -21.02
CA GLN A 231 6.09 26.45 -20.54
C GLN A 231 6.56 27.36 -21.69
N ILE A 232 6.53 26.89 -22.94
CA ILE A 232 6.86 27.72 -24.12
C ILE A 232 5.66 28.61 -24.47
N GLY A 233 4.48 28.00 -24.62
CA GLY A 233 3.25 28.68 -25.02
C GLY A 233 2.45 29.27 -23.85
N GLY A 234 2.77 28.91 -22.60
CA GLY A 234 1.98 29.26 -21.42
C GLY A 234 0.62 28.59 -21.40
N LYS A 235 0.50 27.38 -21.97
CA LYS A 235 -0.77 26.65 -22.08
C LYS A 235 -0.89 25.61 -20.97
N VAL A 236 -2.13 25.37 -20.53
CA VAL A 236 -2.48 24.32 -19.57
C VAL A 236 -3.25 23.23 -20.30
N TYR A 237 -2.73 22.01 -20.31
CA TYR A 237 -3.39 20.85 -20.90
C TYR A 237 -4.00 19.97 -19.81
N VAL A 238 -5.18 19.42 -20.07
CA VAL A 238 -5.93 18.59 -19.12
C VAL A 238 -6.48 17.35 -19.81
N GLY A 239 -5.98 16.18 -19.41
CA GLY A 239 -6.48 14.88 -19.84
C GLY A 239 -7.74 14.47 -19.08
N VAL A 240 -8.74 13.95 -19.80
CA VAL A 240 -10.06 13.60 -19.24
C VAL A 240 -10.40 12.16 -19.61
N ALA A 241 -10.97 11.42 -18.66
CA ALA A 241 -11.54 10.09 -18.88
C ALA A 241 -12.91 10.23 -19.58
N ASP A 242 -12.86 10.70 -20.81
CA ASP A 242 -13.98 10.80 -21.72
C ASP A 242 -13.44 10.48 -23.12
N PRO A 243 -13.71 9.28 -23.66
CA PRO A 243 -13.24 8.92 -24.99
C PRO A 243 -13.87 9.79 -26.09
N ALA A 244 -15.03 10.41 -25.86
CA ALA A 244 -15.67 11.34 -26.79
C ALA A 244 -14.89 12.65 -26.93
N ASP A 245 -14.38 13.19 -25.82
CA ASP A 245 -13.64 14.46 -25.72
C ASP A 245 -12.48 14.37 -24.70
N PRO A 246 -11.35 13.74 -25.06
CA PRO A 246 -10.36 13.25 -24.09
C PRO A 246 -9.35 14.30 -23.60
N LEU A 247 -9.25 15.47 -24.25
CA LEU A 247 -8.18 16.43 -23.99
C LEU A 247 -8.65 17.87 -24.17
N TYR A 248 -8.38 18.70 -23.16
CA TYR A 248 -8.68 20.13 -23.16
C TYR A 248 -7.41 20.97 -23.01
N VAL A 249 -7.46 22.20 -23.51
CA VAL A 249 -6.40 23.19 -23.37
C VAL A 249 -6.97 24.54 -22.95
N SER A 250 -6.25 25.24 -22.09
CA SER A 250 -6.42 26.67 -21.83
C SER A 250 -5.19 27.44 -22.31
N GLU A 251 -5.41 28.54 -23.02
CA GLU A 251 -4.36 29.45 -23.49
C GLU A 251 -4.34 30.77 -22.69
N ASP A 252 -5.19 30.90 -21.67
CA ASP A 252 -5.41 32.13 -20.89
C ASP A 252 -5.36 31.90 -19.37
N GLY A 253 -4.59 30.90 -18.93
CA GLY A 253 -4.38 30.60 -17.51
C GLY A 253 -5.62 30.03 -16.82
N GLY A 254 -6.39 29.19 -17.52
CA GLY A 254 -7.57 28.51 -17.00
C GLY A 254 -8.86 29.34 -17.02
N ALA A 255 -8.86 30.53 -17.63
CA ALA A 255 -10.05 31.38 -17.72
C ALA A 255 -11.05 30.90 -18.80
N THR A 256 -10.56 30.24 -19.84
CA THR A 256 -11.37 29.51 -20.83
C THR A 256 -10.71 28.19 -21.21
N TRP A 257 -11.54 27.24 -21.65
CA TRP A 257 -11.12 25.88 -21.99
C TRP A 257 -11.75 25.48 -23.33
N GLN A 258 -10.98 24.80 -24.16
CA GLN A 258 -11.43 24.25 -25.43
C GLN A 258 -10.87 22.85 -25.63
N ALA A 259 -11.61 21.98 -26.32
CA ALA A 259 -11.10 20.68 -26.72
C ALA A 259 -9.89 20.86 -27.65
N VAL A 260 -8.85 20.03 -27.48
CA VAL A 260 -7.68 20.06 -28.35
C VAL A 260 -8.07 19.51 -29.72
N PRO A 261 -7.93 20.30 -30.81
CA PRO A 261 -8.31 19.83 -32.15
C PRO A 261 -7.57 18.54 -32.54
N GLY A 262 -8.32 17.57 -33.06
CA GLY A 262 -7.78 16.29 -33.54
C GLY A 262 -7.42 15.27 -32.45
N ALA A 263 -7.59 15.59 -31.16
CA ALA A 263 -7.22 14.70 -30.07
C ALA A 263 -7.98 13.36 -30.13
N VAL A 264 -9.28 13.41 -30.41
CA VAL A 264 -10.14 12.23 -30.57
C VAL A 264 -9.59 11.25 -31.59
N GLU A 265 -9.23 11.75 -32.78
CA GLU A 265 -8.71 10.92 -33.85
C GLU A 265 -7.29 10.42 -33.54
N ALA A 266 -6.47 11.25 -32.89
CA ALA A 266 -5.09 10.91 -32.54
C ALA A 266 -5.01 9.80 -31.49
N LEU A 267 -5.80 9.86 -30.42
CA LEU A 267 -5.75 8.86 -29.34
C LEU A 267 -6.25 7.49 -29.81
N GLY A 268 -7.20 7.48 -30.76
CA GLY A 268 -7.62 6.27 -31.48
C GLY A 268 -8.59 5.38 -30.70
N SER A 269 -8.64 4.10 -31.07
CA SER A 269 -9.60 3.11 -30.55
C SER A 269 -9.00 1.71 -30.50
N ALA A 270 -9.45 0.90 -29.55
CA ALA A 270 -9.18 -0.53 -29.38
C ALA A 270 -10.50 -1.28 -29.10
N ASP A 271 -10.67 -2.49 -29.63
CA ASP A 271 -11.93 -3.27 -29.48
C ASP A 271 -13.21 -2.53 -29.87
N GLY A 272 -13.11 -1.60 -30.82
CA GLY A 272 -14.23 -0.76 -31.25
C GLY A 272 -14.62 0.35 -30.27
N ASN A 273 -13.90 0.48 -29.15
CA ASN A 273 -14.06 1.56 -28.18
C ASN A 273 -12.87 2.53 -28.27
N ARG A 274 -13.11 3.81 -28.04
CA ARG A 274 -12.03 4.80 -28.03
C ARG A 274 -11.13 4.61 -26.81
N THR A 275 -9.83 4.80 -26.99
CA THR A 275 -8.86 4.82 -25.89
C THR A 275 -8.94 6.18 -25.17
N PHE A 276 -8.29 6.28 -24.03
CA PHE A 276 -8.23 7.51 -23.24
C PHE A 276 -6.80 7.76 -22.71
N PRO A 277 -6.46 9.03 -22.41
CA PRO A 277 -5.09 9.42 -22.12
C PRO A 277 -4.72 9.04 -20.69
N GLN A 278 -3.77 8.11 -20.54
CA GLN A 278 -3.35 7.55 -19.25
C GLN A 278 -2.41 8.50 -18.52
N GLN A 279 -1.40 8.99 -19.24
CA GLN A 279 -0.37 9.90 -18.72
C GLN A 279 0.14 10.82 -19.83
N SER A 280 0.84 11.87 -19.42
CA SER A 280 1.53 12.80 -20.30
C SER A 280 2.98 13.04 -19.90
N ALA A 281 3.78 13.51 -20.86
CA ALA A 281 5.06 14.14 -20.59
C ALA A 281 5.28 15.29 -21.58
N VAL A 282 5.70 16.46 -21.08
CA VAL A 282 5.97 17.62 -21.94
C VAL A 282 7.48 17.78 -22.17
N ASP A 283 7.92 17.92 -23.41
CA ASP A 283 9.25 18.44 -23.77
C ASP A 283 9.16 19.96 -24.01
N ASN A 284 9.49 20.72 -22.97
CA ASN A 284 9.47 22.19 -22.98
C ASN A 284 10.65 22.82 -23.74
N THR A 285 11.53 22.03 -24.35
CA THR A 285 12.60 22.53 -25.22
C THR A 285 12.19 22.44 -26.69
N ASN A 286 11.66 21.28 -27.11
CA ASN A 286 11.24 21.05 -28.48
C ASN A 286 9.76 21.42 -28.74
N GLY A 287 8.98 21.68 -27.70
CA GLY A 287 7.58 22.10 -27.79
C GLY A 287 6.63 20.95 -28.11
N TYR A 288 6.84 19.81 -27.45
CA TYR A 288 6.04 18.61 -27.64
C TYR A 288 5.31 18.21 -26.36
N LEU A 289 4.03 17.87 -26.48
CA LEU A 289 3.28 17.12 -25.48
C LEU A 289 3.19 15.67 -25.97
N TYR A 290 3.72 14.73 -25.20
CA TYR A 290 3.54 13.30 -25.40
C TYR A 290 2.37 12.82 -24.57
N VAL A 291 1.50 12.02 -25.16
CA VAL A 291 0.36 11.40 -24.49
C VAL A 291 0.39 9.91 -24.77
N VAL A 292 0.39 9.11 -23.70
CA VAL A 292 0.21 7.67 -23.79
C VAL A 292 -1.23 7.29 -23.49
N THR A 293 -1.75 6.30 -24.22
CA THR A 293 -3.15 5.90 -24.11
C THR A 293 -3.29 4.44 -23.70
N GLY A 294 -4.48 4.13 -23.18
CA GLY A 294 -4.92 2.77 -22.85
C GLY A 294 -6.39 2.60 -23.20
N HIS A 295 -6.79 1.36 -23.45
CA HIS A 295 -8.18 0.97 -23.69
C HIS A 295 -8.97 0.74 -22.39
N ASP A 296 -8.27 0.72 -21.26
CA ASP A 296 -8.76 0.44 -19.91
C ASP A 296 -7.95 1.30 -18.90
N PRO A 297 -8.49 1.72 -17.74
CA PRO A 297 -7.81 2.66 -16.85
C PRO A 297 -6.74 2.02 -15.98
N GLY A 298 -6.66 0.69 -15.94
CA GLY A 298 -5.66 -0.05 -15.20
C GLY A 298 -5.94 -0.09 -13.69
N PRO A 299 -4.98 -0.60 -12.90
CA PRO A 299 -3.61 -0.97 -13.33
C PRO A 299 -3.47 -2.41 -13.84
N TYR A 300 -4.54 -3.21 -13.87
CA TYR A 300 -4.42 -4.67 -13.99
C TYR A 300 -4.62 -5.25 -15.40
N ASN A 301 -5.35 -4.56 -16.26
CA ASN A 301 -5.85 -5.17 -17.49
C ASN A 301 -4.71 -5.41 -18.49
N GLY A 302 -4.74 -6.58 -19.13
CA GLY A 302 -3.79 -6.95 -20.18
C GLY A 302 -4.19 -6.41 -21.55
N ALA A 303 -3.73 -7.06 -22.62
CA ALA A 303 -4.04 -6.66 -23.99
C ALA A 303 -5.55 -6.77 -24.33
N PRO A 304 -6.06 -5.90 -25.23
CA PRO A 304 -7.44 -6.00 -25.73
C PRO A 304 -7.66 -7.27 -26.55
N ALA A 305 -8.91 -7.57 -26.88
CA ALA A 305 -9.27 -8.73 -27.69
C ALA A 305 -8.79 -8.62 -29.15
N SER A 306 -8.63 -7.39 -29.66
CA SER A 306 -8.24 -7.10 -31.04
C SER A 306 -7.54 -5.74 -31.19
N GLY A 307 -6.50 -5.71 -32.02
CA GLY A 307 -5.69 -4.51 -32.26
C GLY A 307 -4.81 -4.13 -31.07
N ASP A 308 -4.11 -3.01 -31.19
CA ASP A 308 -3.30 -2.46 -30.09
C ASP A 308 -4.19 -1.72 -29.08
N GLY A 309 -3.93 -1.96 -27.79
CA GLY A 309 -4.66 -1.38 -26.67
C GLY A 309 -4.25 0.03 -26.29
N GLY A 310 -3.27 0.62 -26.96
CA GLY A 310 -2.82 1.99 -26.70
C GLY A 310 -1.86 2.52 -27.75
N ARG A 311 -1.58 3.82 -27.67
CA ARG A 311 -0.71 4.58 -28.57
C ARG A 311 0.19 5.53 -27.79
N ILE A 312 1.25 5.99 -28.43
CA ILE A 312 2.01 7.16 -28.03
C ILE A 312 1.79 8.25 -29.08
N GLN A 313 1.15 9.35 -28.70
CA GLN A 313 0.87 10.47 -29.58
C GLN A 313 1.72 11.67 -29.17
N ARG A 314 2.28 12.37 -30.15
CA ARG A 314 3.04 13.60 -29.95
C ARG A 314 2.29 14.78 -30.57
N LEU A 315 1.97 15.77 -29.75
CA LEU A 315 1.38 17.04 -30.15
C LEU A 315 2.45 18.14 -30.16
N ALA A 316 2.66 18.79 -31.30
CA ALA A 316 3.43 20.04 -31.36
C ALA A 316 2.59 21.18 -30.78
N THR A 317 2.91 21.64 -29.58
CA THR A 317 2.03 22.54 -28.78
C THR A 317 1.83 23.92 -29.43
N GLN A 318 2.81 24.35 -30.23
CA GLN A 318 2.79 25.63 -30.94
C GLN A 318 1.99 25.59 -32.25
N THR A 319 1.93 24.45 -32.95
CA THR A 319 1.26 24.33 -34.26
C THR A 319 -0.05 23.56 -34.20
N GLY A 320 -0.26 22.75 -33.18
CA GLY A 320 -1.40 21.84 -33.05
C GLY A 320 -1.28 20.56 -33.89
N GLU A 321 -0.10 20.27 -34.43
CA GLU A 321 0.12 19.07 -35.27
C GLU A 321 0.29 17.82 -34.41
N TRP A 322 -0.51 16.79 -34.69
CA TRP A 322 -0.40 15.46 -34.10
C TRP A 322 0.48 14.54 -34.95
N THR A 323 1.34 13.77 -34.30
CA THR A 323 2.13 12.70 -34.91
C THR A 323 1.98 11.42 -34.08
N ASP A 324 1.62 10.31 -34.73
CA ASP A 324 1.67 8.99 -34.10
C ASP A 324 3.14 8.56 -34.02
N VAL A 325 3.62 8.39 -32.79
CA VAL A 325 5.00 7.96 -32.48
C VAL A 325 4.99 6.64 -31.73
N THR A 326 3.92 5.85 -31.87
CA THR A 326 3.82 4.53 -31.23
C THR A 326 4.91 3.60 -31.76
N PRO A 327 5.61 2.83 -30.90
CA PRO A 327 6.55 1.80 -31.36
C PRO A 327 5.88 0.87 -32.37
N SER A 328 6.48 0.73 -33.56
CA SER A 328 5.91 -0.10 -34.63
C SER A 328 6.02 -1.60 -34.39
N TYR A 329 6.73 -2.00 -33.33
CA TYR A 329 7.04 -3.39 -33.03
C TYR A 329 6.88 -3.69 -31.54
N ASN A 330 6.13 -4.76 -31.27
CA ASN A 330 6.10 -5.44 -29.98
C ASN A 330 6.41 -6.92 -30.25
N PRO A 331 7.41 -7.53 -29.57
CA PRO A 331 7.74 -8.94 -29.72
C PRO A 331 6.56 -9.90 -29.48
N ARG A 332 5.52 -9.47 -28.78
CA ARG A 332 4.27 -10.22 -28.55
C ARG A 332 3.19 -10.01 -29.60
N GLY A 333 3.44 -9.16 -30.59
CA GLY A 333 2.54 -8.86 -31.69
C GLY A 333 1.50 -7.79 -31.39
N VAL A 334 0.98 -7.71 -30.16
CA VAL A 334 0.00 -6.71 -29.74
C VAL A 334 0.55 -5.86 -28.60
N ILE A 335 0.39 -4.54 -28.69
CA ILE A 335 0.67 -3.61 -27.60
C ILE A 335 -0.54 -3.59 -26.65
N PRO A 336 -0.41 -3.88 -25.35
CA PRO A 336 -1.55 -3.95 -24.45
C PRO A 336 -2.15 -2.57 -24.10
N GLY A 337 -1.36 -1.52 -24.28
CA GLY A 337 -1.57 -0.21 -23.68
C GLY A 337 -0.26 0.26 -23.04
N PHE A 338 -0.24 1.51 -22.62
CA PHE A 338 0.90 2.12 -21.95
C PHE A 338 0.48 2.66 -20.58
N GLY A 339 1.35 2.49 -19.59
CA GLY A 339 1.19 3.07 -18.26
C GLY A 339 2.03 4.34 -18.15
N GLY A 340 3.35 4.16 -18.00
CA GLY A 340 4.32 5.24 -17.83
C GLY A 340 4.87 5.85 -19.12
N ILE A 341 5.12 7.18 -19.10
CA ILE A 341 5.85 7.96 -20.12
C ILE A 341 6.74 9.00 -19.42
N THR A 342 7.98 9.18 -19.90
CA THR A 342 8.92 10.16 -19.34
C THR A 342 9.82 10.74 -20.43
N VAL A 343 10.22 12.01 -20.26
CA VAL A 343 11.18 12.72 -21.12
C VAL A 343 12.46 12.95 -20.33
N ASP A 344 13.61 12.75 -20.96
CA ASP A 344 14.90 13.16 -20.40
C ASP A 344 15.04 14.69 -20.50
N ARG A 345 15.10 15.36 -19.35
CA ARG A 345 15.19 16.83 -19.30
C ARG A 345 16.57 17.37 -19.69
N GLN A 346 17.62 16.57 -19.58
CA GLN A 346 18.98 16.98 -19.95
C GLN A 346 19.26 16.76 -21.44
N ASN A 347 18.57 15.78 -22.05
CA ASN A 347 18.64 15.50 -23.49
C ASN A 347 17.25 15.53 -24.16
N PRO A 348 16.62 16.72 -24.31
CA PRO A 348 15.30 16.84 -24.91
C PRO A 348 15.20 16.20 -26.30
N GLY A 349 14.10 15.49 -26.54
CA GLY A 349 13.94 14.55 -27.65
C GLY A 349 14.25 13.10 -27.30
N THR A 350 14.83 12.84 -26.12
CA THR A 350 14.92 11.50 -25.54
C THR A 350 13.73 11.24 -24.62
N LEU A 351 13.08 10.08 -24.79
CA LEU A 351 11.91 9.68 -24.02
C LEU A 351 11.84 8.16 -23.87
N MET A 352 11.14 7.72 -22.82
CA MET A 352 10.89 6.32 -22.57
C MET A 352 9.42 6.08 -22.18
N ALA A 353 8.90 4.89 -22.53
CA ALA A 353 7.55 4.46 -22.20
C ALA A 353 7.51 2.99 -21.77
N ALA A 354 6.51 2.60 -20.99
CA ALA A 354 6.34 1.22 -20.53
C ALA A 354 4.97 0.64 -20.92
N THR A 355 4.93 -0.64 -21.30
CA THR A 355 3.65 -1.35 -21.53
C THR A 355 2.85 -1.53 -20.24
N ARG A 356 1.51 -1.61 -20.38
CA ARG A 356 0.57 -1.89 -19.28
C ARG A 356 -0.69 -2.61 -19.80
N ASN A 357 -0.90 -3.91 -19.57
CA ASN A 357 0.05 -4.90 -19.04
C ASN A 357 0.40 -5.97 -20.06
N ASN A 358 1.70 -6.17 -20.26
CA ASN A 358 2.25 -7.31 -20.96
C ASN A 358 2.58 -8.42 -19.94
N TRP A 359 1.54 -9.05 -19.39
CA TRP A 359 1.67 -10.00 -18.27
C TRP A 359 2.64 -11.17 -18.54
N TRP A 360 2.79 -11.55 -19.80
CA TRP A 360 3.72 -12.58 -20.25
C TRP A 360 4.56 -12.04 -21.43
N PRO A 361 5.79 -12.53 -21.68
CA PRO A 361 6.60 -13.10 -20.62
C PRO A 361 6.90 -12.02 -19.55
N ASP A 362 6.86 -10.74 -19.93
CA ASP A 362 7.20 -9.58 -19.10
C ASP A 362 6.78 -8.27 -19.78
N GLU A 363 6.80 -7.18 -19.01
CA GLU A 363 6.64 -5.83 -19.55
C GLU A 363 7.81 -5.44 -20.48
N ILE A 364 7.56 -4.50 -21.38
CA ILE A 364 8.57 -3.94 -22.29
C ILE A 364 8.74 -2.46 -21.96
N LEU A 365 10.00 -2.05 -21.77
CA LEU A 365 10.39 -0.66 -21.75
C LEU A 365 10.86 -0.26 -23.14
N TYR A 366 10.36 0.86 -23.65
CA TYR A 366 10.74 1.44 -24.92
C TYR A 366 11.57 2.70 -24.68
N ARG A 367 12.64 2.89 -25.46
CA ARG A 367 13.48 4.10 -25.43
C ARG A 367 13.68 4.67 -26.83
N SER A 368 13.45 5.98 -26.97
CA SER A 368 13.67 6.77 -28.18
C SER A 368 14.59 7.95 -27.85
N THR A 369 15.47 8.32 -28.78
CA THR A 369 16.39 9.47 -28.69
C THR A 369 16.16 10.50 -29.80
N ASP A 370 15.08 10.35 -30.57
CA ASP A 370 14.76 11.13 -31.78
C ASP A 370 13.32 11.66 -31.80
N SER A 371 12.79 11.96 -30.60
CA SER A 371 11.44 12.47 -30.36
C SER A 371 10.33 11.50 -30.75
N GLY A 372 10.59 10.19 -30.66
CA GLY A 372 9.63 9.11 -30.89
C GLY A 372 9.58 8.59 -32.32
N GLN A 373 10.53 8.97 -33.19
CA GLN A 373 10.55 8.49 -34.57
C GLN A 373 10.99 7.04 -34.65
N THR A 374 11.97 6.65 -33.82
CA THR A 374 12.43 5.28 -33.68
C THR A 374 12.51 4.87 -32.21
N TRP A 375 12.37 3.57 -31.96
CA TRP A 375 12.34 3.00 -30.62
C TRP A 375 13.23 1.76 -30.55
N SER A 376 13.90 1.62 -29.41
CA SER A 376 14.61 0.42 -28.99
C SER A 376 13.92 -0.18 -27.76
N LEU A 377 14.02 -1.51 -27.59
CA LEU A 377 13.26 -2.27 -26.60
C LEU A 377 14.15 -2.79 -25.48
N SER A 378 13.63 -2.95 -24.27
CA SER A 378 14.36 -3.55 -23.14
C SER A 378 14.73 -5.02 -23.37
N TRP A 379 13.94 -5.75 -24.16
CA TRP A 379 14.21 -7.14 -24.53
C TRP A 379 13.54 -7.48 -25.87
N ASP A 380 14.04 -8.52 -26.55
CA ASP A 380 13.48 -9.03 -27.81
C ASP A 380 13.85 -10.53 -28.02
N TYR A 381 13.20 -11.22 -28.94
CA TYR A 381 13.43 -12.63 -29.26
C TYR A 381 14.46 -12.85 -30.36
N ALA A 382 15.38 -13.80 -30.15
CA ALA A 382 16.10 -14.44 -31.25
C ALA A 382 15.36 -15.71 -31.72
N GLU A 383 15.55 -16.09 -32.98
CA GLU A 383 14.93 -17.28 -33.55
C GLU A 383 15.43 -18.55 -32.85
N GLY A 384 14.48 -19.34 -32.34
CA GLY A 384 14.79 -20.60 -31.65
C GLY A 384 15.49 -20.45 -30.29
N GLN A 385 15.59 -19.24 -29.72
CA GLN A 385 16.13 -18.97 -28.39
C GLN A 385 15.12 -18.24 -27.50
N ASP A 386 15.42 -18.18 -26.20
CA ASP A 386 14.72 -17.31 -25.25
C ASP A 386 14.97 -15.82 -25.56
N ARG A 387 14.36 -14.93 -24.77
CA ARG A 387 14.54 -13.48 -24.93
C ARG A 387 15.98 -13.04 -24.62
N HIS A 388 16.38 -11.93 -25.22
CA HIS A 388 17.66 -11.26 -24.99
C HIS A 388 17.42 -9.84 -24.48
N ASP A 389 18.00 -9.51 -23.32
CA ASP A 389 17.63 -8.33 -22.52
C ASP A 389 18.78 -7.32 -22.49
N ARG A 390 18.47 -6.02 -22.36
CA ARG A 390 19.46 -4.93 -22.31
C ARG A 390 20.18 -4.82 -20.97
N PHE A 391 19.59 -5.36 -19.93
CA PHE A 391 20.08 -5.23 -18.57
C PHE A 391 19.80 -6.50 -17.77
N VAL A 392 20.53 -6.65 -16.68
CA VAL A 392 20.30 -7.70 -15.68
C VAL A 392 19.56 -7.10 -14.49
N MET A 393 18.54 -7.80 -14.01
CA MET A 393 17.82 -7.44 -12.79
C MET A 393 18.54 -8.00 -11.56
N ASP A 394 18.97 -7.13 -10.65
CA ASP A 394 19.57 -7.48 -9.35
C ASP A 394 18.54 -7.30 -8.23
N SER A 395 17.96 -8.42 -7.79
CA SER A 395 16.99 -8.48 -6.69
C SER A 395 17.62 -8.65 -5.31
N SER A 396 18.94 -8.50 -5.14
CA SER A 396 19.61 -8.78 -3.86
C SER A 396 19.09 -7.96 -2.67
N GLY A 397 18.55 -6.76 -2.90
CA GLY A 397 17.87 -5.94 -1.88
C GLY A 397 16.49 -6.46 -1.43
N SER A 398 15.84 -7.28 -2.26
CA SER A 398 14.54 -7.92 -2.03
C SER A 398 14.54 -9.33 -2.65
N PRO A 399 15.21 -10.32 -2.03
CA PRO A 399 15.49 -11.63 -2.65
C PRO A 399 14.22 -12.45 -2.95
N TRP A 400 13.08 -12.06 -2.38
CA TRP A 400 11.79 -12.69 -2.61
C TRP A 400 11.15 -12.33 -3.97
N LEU A 401 11.70 -11.36 -4.72
CA LEU A 401 11.18 -10.93 -6.03
C LEU A 401 11.28 -11.99 -7.14
N SER A 402 11.87 -13.16 -6.87
CA SER A 402 11.79 -14.33 -7.75
C SER A 402 10.49 -15.14 -7.57
N TRP A 403 9.66 -14.82 -6.56
CA TRP A 403 8.48 -15.60 -6.18
C TRP A 403 8.78 -17.09 -5.90
N ASN A 404 9.98 -17.40 -5.40
CA ASN A 404 10.50 -18.76 -5.25
C ASN A 404 10.52 -19.56 -6.58
N GLY A 405 10.45 -18.87 -7.71
CA GLY A 405 10.45 -19.43 -9.04
C GLY A 405 11.84 -19.58 -9.65
N GLU A 406 11.87 -20.29 -10.77
CA GLU A 406 13.01 -20.42 -11.69
C GLU A 406 12.56 -19.96 -13.08
N ASP A 407 13.50 -19.52 -13.91
CA ASP A 407 13.20 -19.07 -15.27
C ASP A 407 12.49 -20.16 -16.09
N GLN A 408 11.38 -19.79 -16.74
CA GLN A 408 10.58 -20.68 -17.58
C GLN A 408 10.63 -20.19 -19.03
N GLY A 409 11.69 -20.56 -19.74
CA GLY A 409 11.98 -20.07 -21.08
C GLY A 409 12.12 -18.54 -21.08
N PRO A 410 11.32 -17.78 -21.85
CA PRO A 410 11.44 -16.33 -21.89
C PRO A 410 10.83 -15.61 -20.69
N ALA A 411 10.09 -16.30 -19.81
CA ALA A 411 9.53 -15.74 -18.60
C ALA A 411 10.52 -15.94 -17.45
N TYR A 412 11.32 -14.91 -17.16
CA TYR A 412 12.28 -14.96 -16.05
C TYR A 412 11.56 -14.84 -14.70
N ALA A 413 12.14 -15.44 -13.66
CA ALA A 413 11.60 -15.40 -12.30
C ALA A 413 11.66 -13.98 -11.72
N VAL A 414 12.77 -13.27 -11.95
CA VAL A 414 12.89 -11.83 -11.64
C VAL A 414 12.52 -11.04 -12.89
N LYS A 415 11.38 -10.37 -12.83
CA LYS A 415 10.75 -9.67 -13.96
C LYS A 415 11.14 -8.19 -14.00
N HIS A 416 11.10 -7.60 -15.20
CA HIS A 416 11.13 -6.14 -15.37
C HIS A 416 9.98 -5.49 -14.59
N GLY A 417 8.82 -6.15 -14.58
CA GLY A 417 7.73 -5.82 -13.68
C GLY A 417 6.36 -6.14 -14.24
N TRP A 418 5.38 -5.45 -13.69
CA TRP A 418 3.99 -5.38 -14.12
C TRP A 418 3.37 -4.16 -13.46
N MET A 419 2.26 -3.65 -14.01
CA MET A 419 1.60 -2.43 -13.51
C MET A 419 2.57 -1.24 -13.52
N ILE A 420 3.37 -1.09 -14.59
CA ILE A 420 4.38 -0.03 -14.70
C ILE A 420 3.71 1.28 -15.12
N ASP A 421 3.01 1.90 -14.18
CA ASP A 421 2.45 3.24 -14.30
C ASP A 421 3.45 4.30 -13.80
N ALA A 422 4.12 4.06 -12.68
CA ALA A 422 5.18 4.94 -12.18
C ALA A 422 6.47 4.75 -12.97
N PHE A 423 6.90 5.76 -13.74
CA PHE A 423 8.04 5.63 -14.64
C PHE A 423 8.69 7.00 -14.91
N ALA A 424 9.89 7.23 -14.40
CA ALA A 424 10.51 8.56 -14.46
C ALA A 424 12.03 8.51 -14.60
N ILE A 425 12.54 9.14 -15.66
CA ILE A 425 13.96 9.52 -15.78
C ILE A 425 14.20 10.71 -14.86
N ASP A 426 15.33 10.73 -14.16
CA ASP A 426 15.70 11.86 -13.33
C ASP A 426 15.94 13.10 -14.20
N PRO A 427 15.25 14.22 -13.93
CA PRO A 427 15.46 15.47 -14.67
C PRO A 427 16.88 16.06 -14.52
N HIS A 428 17.67 15.60 -13.55
CA HIS A 428 19.03 16.09 -13.26
C HIS A 428 20.14 15.10 -13.59
N ASP A 429 19.79 13.88 -14.01
CA ASP A 429 20.74 12.81 -14.32
C ASP A 429 20.16 11.83 -15.35
N SER A 430 20.56 11.97 -16.63
CA SER A 430 20.12 11.08 -17.71
C SER A 430 20.47 9.61 -17.51
N ASP A 431 21.42 9.28 -16.62
CA ASP A 431 21.75 7.90 -16.29
C ASP A 431 20.82 7.29 -15.23
N ARG A 432 20.03 8.11 -14.53
CA ARG A 432 19.13 7.66 -13.47
C ARG A 432 17.69 7.54 -13.94
N ILE A 433 17.09 6.38 -13.69
CA ILE A 433 15.66 6.12 -13.89
C ILE A 433 15.13 5.28 -12.75
N MET A 434 13.88 5.51 -12.37
CA MET A 434 13.14 4.66 -11.44
C MET A 434 11.77 4.30 -12.02
N TRP A 435 11.30 3.09 -11.73
CA TRP A 435 9.93 2.70 -12.02
C TRP A 435 9.32 1.81 -10.95
N GLY A 436 8.04 2.06 -10.69
CA GLY A 436 7.22 1.25 -9.79
C GLY A 436 6.63 0.05 -10.52
N THR A 437 6.35 -0.98 -9.75
CA THR A 437 5.60 -2.17 -10.17
C THR A 437 4.54 -2.46 -9.12
N GLY A 438 3.72 -3.49 -9.34
CA GLY A 438 2.80 -3.99 -8.31
C GLY A 438 3.46 -4.58 -7.06
N ALA A 439 4.80 -4.56 -6.94
CA ALA A 439 5.52 -5.11 -5.78
C ALA A 439 6.78 -4.36 -5.34
N THR A 440 7.40 -3.53 -6.17
CA THR A 440 8.70 -2.90 -5.86
C THR A 440 8.93 -1.64 -6.69
N ILE A 441 10.02 -0.94 -6.38
CA ILE A 441 10.63 0.08 -7.22
C ILE A 441 11.94 -0.49 -7.77
N TRP A 442 12.09 -0.47 -9.08
CA TRP A 442 13.34 -0.75 -9.78
C TRP A 442 14.04 0.56 -10.17
N GLY A 443 15.36 0.54 -10.33
CA GLY A 443 16.08 1.66 -10.90
C GLY A 443 17.48 1.34 -11.41
N ALA A 444 17.98 2.22 -12.26
CA ALA A 444 19.34 2.19 -12.80
C ALA A 444 20.05 3.53 -12.56
N GLU A 445 21.38 3.51 -12.57
CA GLU A 445 22.29 4.67 -12.47
C GLU A 445 23.27 4.72 -13.66
N GLU A 446 22.91 4.07 -14.76
CA GLU A 446 23.75 3.88 -15.95
C GLU A 446 22.89 3.72 -17.23
N LEU A 447 21.72 4.37 -17.24
CA LEU A 447 20.72 4.24 -18.30
C LEU A 447 21.26 4.58 -19.70
N THR A 448 22.15 5.56 -19.84
CA THR A 448 22.65 5.98 -21.16
C THR A 448 23.55 4.94 -21.81
N GLN A 449 24.01 3.92 -21.07
CA GLN A 449 24.67 2.76 -21.67
C GLN A 449 23.76 2.08 -22.72
N TRP A 450 22.43 2.10 -22.51
CA TRP A 450 21.45 1.62 -23.48
C TRP A 450 21.70 2.17 -24.88
N ASP A 451 21.98 3.47 -25.00
CA ASP A 451 22.13 4.16 -26.28
C ASP A 451 23.41 3.74 -27.03
N SER A 452 24.38 3.19 -26.30
CA SER A 452 25.66 2.72 -26.84
C SER A 452 25.70 1.22 -27.16
N GLN A 453 24.76 0.43 -26.63
CA GLN A 453 24.69 -1.03 -26.84
C GLN A 453 24.33 -1.41 -28.27
N GLY A 454 23.64 -0.54 -29.01
CA GLY A 454 23.11 -0.84 -30.34
C GLY A 454 21.86 -1.73 -30.32
N GLU A 455 21.65 -2.46 -31.41
CA GLU A 455 20.50 -3.36 -31.58
C GLU A 455 20.65 -4.63 -30.72
N LEU A 456 19.52 -5.13 -30.19
CA LEU A 456 19.48 -6.41 -29.45
C LEU A 456 19.58 -7.61 -30.38
N ILE A 457 18.92 -7.53 -31.53
CA ILE A 457 18.71 -8.65 -32.46
C ILE A 457 19.15 -8.20 -33.85
N GLY A 458 19.92 -9.05 -34.52
CA GLY A 458 20.32 -8.87 -35.92
C GLY A 458 19.86 -10.04 -36.78
N GLU A 459 20.30 -10.06 -38.05
CA GLU A 459 20.06 -11.19 -38.97
C GLU A 459 21.39 -11.85 -39.34
N ASN A 460 21.42 -13.18 -39.35
CA ASN A 460 22.56 -13.94 -39.86
C ASN A 460 22.51 -14.10 -41.40
N GLU A 461 23.49 -14.77 -42.00
CA GLU A 461 23.54 -14.98 -43.47
C GLU A 461 22.33 -15.75 -44.04
N ALA A 462 21.62 -16.52 -43.20
CA ALA A 462 20.41 -17.25 -43.57
C ALA A 462 19.13 -16.40 -43.40
N GLY A 463 19.24 -15.18 -42.89
CA GLY A 463 18.10 -14.29 -42.57
C GLY A 463 17.40 -14.65 -41.25
N GLU A 464 18.01 -15.50 -40.43
CA GLU A 464 17.47 -15.87 -39.11
C GLU A 464 17.78 -14.77 -38.09
N ARG A 465 16.83 -14.49 -37.19
CA ARG A 465 17.01 -13.51 -36.12
C ARG A 465 17.98 -14.06 -35.08
N VAL A 466 19.10 -13.39 -34.84
CA VAL A 466 20.14 -13.84 -33.89
C VAL A 466 20.44 -12.76 -32.86
N PRO A 467 20.78 -13.12 -31.60
CA PRO A 467 21.12 -12.14 -30.59
C PRO A 467 22.46 -11.49 -30.95
N LEU A 468 22.56 -10.18 -30.77
CA LEU A 468 23.78 -9.43 -30.93
C LEU A 468 24.51 -9.32 -29.58
N PRO A 469 25.85 -9.40 -29.56
CA PRO A 469 26.60 -9.25 -28.32
C PRO A 469 26.49 -7.82 -27.81
N ILE A 470 25.89 -7.64 -26.64
CA ILE A 470 25.83 -6.37 -25.93
C ILE A 470 26.44 -6.49 -24.54
N GLU A 471 26.91 -5.37 -23.98
CA GLU A 471 27.31 -5.27 -22.58
C GLU A 471 26.10 -4.80 -21.77
N GLN A 472 25.52 -5.71 -20.97
CA GLN A 472 24.35 -5.41 -20.15
C GLN A 472 24.71 -4.55 -18.93
N PHE A 473 23.90 -3.55 -18.64
CA PHE A 473 23.97 -2.78 -17.39
C PHE A 473 23.07 -3.38 -16.31
N THR A 474 23.15 -2.90 -15.07
CA THR A 474 22.40 -3.46 -13.94
C THR A 474 21.21 -2.57 -13.56
N VAL A 475 20.06 -3.20 -13.35
CA VAL A 475 18.88 -2.61 -12.72
C VAL A 475 18.74 -3.22 -11.34
N GLY A 476 18.79 -2.40 -10.30
CA GLY A 476 18.69 -2.85 -8.90
C GLY A 476 17.39 -2.42 -8.23
N VAL A 477 17.08 -3.03 -7.09
CA VAL A 477 16.01 -2.58 -6.20
C VAL A 477 16.29 -1.14 -5.74
N ARG A 478 15.24 -0.32 -5.70
CA ARG A 478 15.21 1.05 -5.17
C ARG A 478 14.01 1.24 -4.25
N ALA A 479 13.62 0.19 -3.52
CA ALA A 479 12.47 0.17 -2.62
C ALA A 479 12.88 0.14 -1.13
N GLU A 480 14.17 0.27 -0.80
CA GLU A 480 14.66 0.23 0.56
C GLU A 480 14.00 1.31 1.42
N GLY A 481 13.31 0.91 2.49
CA GLY A 481 12.52 1.81 3.35
C GLY A 481 11.07 2.03 2.90
N VAL A 482 10.68 1.60 1.69
CA VAL A 482 9.28 1.43 1.31
C VAL A 482 8.81 0.09 1.88
N GLU A 483 7.74 0.11 2.66
CA GLU A 483 7.19 -1.07 3.31
C GLU A 483 5.68 -1.00 3.15
N GLU A 484 5.15 -1.70 2.15
CA GLU A 484 3.80 -1.47 1.63
C GLU A 484 2.87 -2.68 1.74
N CYS A 485 3.37 -3.79 2.29
CA CYS A 485 2.56 -4.98 2.49
C CYS A 485 1.32 -4.73 3.36
N ALA A 486 0.22 -5.38 3.01
CA ALA A 486 -0.91 -5.63 3.91
C ALA A 486 -0.66 -6.91 4.73
N VAL A 487 -0.50 -6.78 6.05
CA VAL A 487 -0.19 -7.90 6.95
C VAL A 487 -1.47 -8.44 7.57
N LEU A 488 -1.68 -9.75 7.51
CA LEU A 488 -2.94 -10.39 7.92
C LEU A 488 -2.84 -11.15 9.25
N ASP A 489 -1.68 -11.75 9.57
CA ASP A 489 -1.45 -12.39 10.89
C ASP A 489 0.04 -12.46 11.22
N LEU A 490 0.35 -12.59 12.51
CA LEU A 490 1.71 -12.56 13.04
C LEU A 490 1.91 -13.59 14.16
N ALA A 491 3.03 -14.30 14.14
CA ALA A 491 3.45 -15.22 15.18
C ALA A 491 4.90 -14.96 15.60
N ALA A 492 5.10 -14.54 16.86
CA ALA A 492 6.42 -14.35 17.45
C ALA A 492 6.85 -15.58 18.26
N LEU A 493 7.87 -16.29 17.78
CA LEU A 493 8.38 -17.52 18.38
C LEU A 493 9.54 -17.25 19.35
N GLY A 494 9.98 -15.99 19.45
CA GLY A 494 11.17 -15.54 20.19
C GLY A 494 12.42 -15.60 19.33
N GLY A 495 12.94 -14.44 18.91
CA GLY A 495 14.04 -14.34 17.95
C GLY A 495 13.70 -14.79 16.53
N THR A 496 12.43 -15.12 16.26
CA THR A 496 11.89 -15.40 14.92
C THR A 496 10.46 -14.88 14.88
N LEU A 497 10.14 -14.09 13.87
CA LEU A 497 8.78 -13.63 13.59
C LEU A 497 8.31 -14.25 12.28
N VAL A 498 7.13 -14.87 12.29
CA VAL A 498 6.48 -15.40 11.09
C VAL A 498 5.30 -14.51 10.76
N SER A 499 5.16 -14.14 9.49
CA SER A 499 4.13 -13.23 8.98
C SER A 499 3.33 -13.87 7.86
N ALA A 500 2.02 -13.64 7.88
CA ALA A 500 1.09 -13.92 6.79
C ALA A 500 0.73 -12.59 6.12
N VAL A 501 0.95 -12.50 4.81
CA VAL A 501 0.97 -11.24 4.07
C VAL A 501 0.17 -11.35 2.78
N GLY A 502 -0.56 -10.28 2.42
CA GLY A 502 -1.23 -10.12 1.13
C GLY A 502 -0.24 -10.11 -0.04
N ASP A 503 -0.66 -10.64 -1.19
CA ASP A 503 0.06 -10.68 -2.48
C ASP A 503 1.38 -11.48 -2.54
N VAL A 504 2.14 -11.50 -1.46
CA VAL A 504 3.47 -12.12 -1.33
C VAL A 504 3.50 -13.23 -0.29
N GLY A 505 2.35 -13.85 0.01
CA GLY A 505 2.25 -15.04 0.86
C GLY A 505 2.65 -14.84 2.33
N GLY A 506 3.93 -14.67 2.62
CA GLY A 506 4.44 -14.44 3.97
C GLY A 506 5.95 -14.63 4.08
N PHE A 507 6.49 -14.30 5.25
CA PHE A 507 7.94 -14.32 5.51
C PHE A 507 8.26 -14.89 6.89
N VAL A 508 9.46 -15.49 7.00
CA VAL A 508 10.09 -15.88 8.26
C VAL A 508 11.27 -14.96 8.54
N HIS A 509 11.04 -13.98 9.40
CA HIS A 509 12.00 -12.96 9.80
C HIS A 509 12.92 -13.52 10.89
N THR A 510 14.17 -13.80 10.53
CA THR A 510 15.22 -14.17 11.51
C THR A 510 16.10 -12.99 11.90
N ASP A 511 16.16 -11.99 11.02
CA ASP A 511 16.70 -10.66 11.27
C ASP A 511 15.62 -9.64 10.86
N LEU A 512 15.31 -8.67 11.73
CA LEU A 512 14.25 -7.69 11.46
C LEU A 512 14.75 -6.54 10.58
N ASP A 513 16.06 -6.40 10.39
CA ASP A 513 16.67 -5.31 9.63
C ASP A 513 17.07 -5.75 8.20
N ARG A 514 16.59 -6.93 7.74
CA ARG A 514 16.90 -7.47 6.40
C ARG A 514 15.69 -8.16 5.77
N ALA A 515 15.49 -7.94 4.46
CA ALA A 515 14.53 -8.69 3.67
C ALA A 515 14.93 -10.17 3.55
N GLU A 516 13.97 -11.07 3.75
CA GLU A 516 14.15 -12.53 3.67
C GLU A 516 13.41 -13.09 2.45
N PRO A 517 13.74 -14.32 1.99
CA PRO A 517 12.93 -15.02 1.00
C PRO A 517 11.49 -15.25 1.47
N MET A 518 10.58 -15.36 0.51
CA MET A 518 9.17 -15.67 0.75
C MET A 518 9.02 -17.09 1.29
N ILE A 519 8.02 -17.32 2.13
CA ILE A 519 7.61 -18.66 2.56
C ILE A 519 7.29 -19.52 1.33
N ASP A 520 8.00 -20.64 1.19
CA ASP A 520 7.89 -21.56 0.05
C ASP A 520 6.62 -22.41 0.13
N THR A 521 5.51 -21.82 -0.32
CA THR A 521 4.15 -22.40 -0.37
C THR A 521 3.46 -21.97 -1.66
N ASP A 522 2.30 -22.55 -1.97
CA ASP A 522 1.51 -22.16 -3.15
C ASP A 522 0.65 -20.89 -2.90
N TRP A 523 0.94 -20.12 -1.84
CA TRP A 523 0.08 -19.01 -1.42
C TRP A 523 0.27 -17.75 -2.28
N SER A 524 -0.84 -17.23 -2.80
CA SER A 524 -0.90 -15.85 -3.32
C SER A 524 -1.07 -14.83 -2.19
N THR A 525 -1.68 -15.23 -1.08
CA THR A 525 -1.87 -14.38 0.11
C THR A 525 -1.91 -15.25 1.34
N GLY A 526 -1.01 -15.06 2.29
CA GLY A 526 -1.07 -15.72 3.58
C GLY A 526 -2.09 -15.02 4.46
N THR A 527 -2.90 -15.80 5.18
CA THR A 527 -4.08 -15.33 5.91
C THR A 527 -4.00 -15.59 7.42
N SER A 528 -3.31 -16.65 7.86
CA SER A 528 -3.12 -16.91 9.29
C SER A 528 -1.88 -17.76 9.58
N VAL A 529 -1.27 -17.57 10.76
CA VAL A 529 -0.11 -18.33 11.23
C VAL A 529 -0.23 -18.70 12.72
N ASP A 530 0.20 -19.90 13.09
CA ASP A 530 0.32 -20.36 14.47
C ASP A 530 1.52 -21.32 14.64
N PHE A 531 1.95 -21.54 15.88
CA PHE A 531 3.05 -22.44 16.21
C PHE A 531 2.75 -23.24 17.47
N ALA A 532 3.34 -24.44 17.59
CA ALA A 532 3.19 -25.26 18.79
C ALA A 532 3.98 -24.67 19.97
N GLN A 533 3.29 -24.18 21.00
CA GLN A 533 3.94 -23.43 22.10
C GLN A 533 5.08 -24.19 22.81
N ALA A 534 4.94 -25.51 22.97
CA ALA A 534 5.92 -26.37 23.63
C ALA A 534 6.97 -26.93 22.67
N ASN A 535 6.73 -26.84 21.36
CA ASN A 535 7.70 -27.19 20.32
C ASN A 535 7.64 -26.17 19.17
N PRO A 536 8.23 -24.98 19.33
CA PRO A 536 8.11 -23.90 18.34
C PRO A 536 8.80 -24.17 17.00
N ASP A 537 9.45 -25.32 16.82
CA ASP A 537 9.93 -25.76 15.51
C ASP A 537 8.77 -26.16 14.59
N ILE A 538 7.60 -26.50 15.15
CA ILE A 538 6.39 -26.77 14.37
C ILE A 538 5.60 -25.47 14.20
N VAL A 539 5.55 -25.00 12.96
CA VAL A 539 4.82 -23.81 12.53
C VAL A 539 3.81 -24.22 11.46
N VAL A 540 2.62 -23.64 11.53
CA VAL A 540 1.57 -23.85 10.53
C VAL A 540 1.08 -22.50 10.06
N GLY A 541 0.74 -22.41 8.79
CA GLY A 541 0.13 -21.24 8.20
C GLY A 541 -0.94 -21.63 7.21
N THR A 542 -1.71 -20.66 6.75
CA THR A 542 -2.66 -20.87 5.67
C THR A 542 -2.80 -19.65 4.78
N GLY A 543 -3.19 -19.85 3.52
CA GLY A 543 -3.32 -18.79 2.54
C GLY A 543 -4.28 -19.11 1.40
N ASN A 544 -4.61 -18.08 0.63
CA ASN A 544 -5.27 -18.20 -0.65
C ASN A 544 -4.31 -18.83 -1.66
N VAL A 545 -4.84 -19.66 -2.55
CA VAL A 545 -4.07 -20.34 -3.61
C VAL A 545 -4.79 -20.16 -4.93
N HIS A 546 -4.05 -20.06 -6.04
CA HIS A 546 -4.68 -19.94 -7.34
C HIS A 546 -5.26 -21.26 -7.83
N GLY A 547 -6.48 -21.21 -8.36
CA GLY A 547 -7.19 -22.39 -8.86
C GLY A 547 -7.62 -23.36 -7.75
N ASN A 548 -8.06 -24.56 -8.14
CA ASN A 548 -8.70 -25.52 -7.22
C ASN A 548 -7.91 -26.82 -7.03
N GLU A 549 -6.59 -26.79 -7.22
CA GLU A 549 -5.74 -27.99 -7.21
C GLU A 549 -4.82 -28.08 -5.97
N LYS A 550 -4.63 -26.96 -5.26
CA LYS A 550 -3.64 -26.83 -4.19
C LYS A 550 -4.28 -26.87 -2.80
N GLY A 551 -3.49 -27.23 -1.80
CA GLY A 551 -3.88 -27.16 -0.39
C GLY A 551 -3.58 -25.78 0.19
N HIS A 552 -4.46 -25.30 1.07
CA HIS A 552 -4.34 -23.97 1.68
C HIS A 552 -3.42 -23.93 2.88
N VAL A 553 -3.16 -25.07 3.53
CA VAL A 553 -2.39 -25.12 4.78
C VAL A 553 -0.95 -25.48 4.46
N GLY A 554 -0.02 -24.74 5.04
CA GLY A 554 1.42 -24.97 4.96
C GLY A 554 1.93 -25.39 6.32
N VAL A 555 2.87 -26.35 6.34
CA VAL A 555 3.46 -26.88 7.57
C VAL A 555 4.97 -26.80 7.49
N SER A 556 5.59 -26.31 8.56
CA SER A 556 7.02 -26.37 8.80
C SER A 556 7.30 -27.14 10.09
N THR A 557 8.38 -27.91 10.12
CA THR A 557 8.85 -28.64 11.31
C THR A 557 10.27 -28.27 11.72
N ASP A 558 10.81 -27.18 11.15
CA ASP A 558 12.17 -26.68 11.38
C ASP A 558 12.19 -25.17 11.67
N ARG A 559 11.11 -24.68 12.29
CA ARG A 559 10.91 -23.29 12.72
C ARG A 559 10.73 -22.32 11.55
N GLY A 560 10.07 -22.77 10.49
CA GLY A 560 9.72 -21.97 9.32
C GLY A 560 10.81 -21.90 8.25
N LYS A 561 11.89 -22.70 8.34
CA LYS A 561 12.96 -22.67 7.33
C LYS A 561 12.56 -23.39 6.05
N THR A 562 11.87 -24.52 6.18
CA THR A 562 11.30 -25.27 5.06
C THR A 562 9.81 -25.51 5.31
N TRP A 563 9.06 -25.53 4.22
CA TRP A 563 7.61 -25.63 4.23
C TRP A 563 7.15 -26.74 3.28
N ARG A 564 5.98 -27.29 3.58
CA ARG A 564 5.26 -28.20 2.68
C ARG A 564 3.79 -27.82 2.67
N ASN A 565 3.15 -27.90 1.52
CA ASN A 565 1.70 -27.80 1.43
C ASN A 565 1.06 -29.09 1.98
N ALA A 566 0.00 -28.92 2.76
CA ALA A 566 -0.88 -29.98 3.24
C ALA A 566 -1.81 -30.46 2.12
N ALA A 567 -2.44 -31.61 2.31
CA ALA A 567 -3.46 -32.12 1.41
C ALA A 567 -4.64 -31.16 1.29
N ARG A 568 -5.19 -31.05 0.08
CA ARG A 568 -6.38 -30.26 -0.20
C ARG A 568 -7.62 -30.87 0.46
N VAL A 569 -8.52 -30.00 0.95
CA VAL A 569 -9.88 -30.39 1.37
C VAL A 569 -10.83 -30.12 0.21
N GLU A 570 -11.58 -31.14 -0.19
CA GLU A 570 -12.57 -31.02 -1.26
C GLU A 570 -13.70 -30.05 -0.90
N GLY A 571 -14.21 -29.34 -1.90
CA GLY A 571 -15.31 -28.38 -1.73
C GLY A 571 -14.88 -26.99 -1.24
N VAL A 572 -13.60 -26.76 -0.98
CA VAL A 572 -13.05 -25.43 -0.70
C VAL A 572 -12.40 -24.87 -1.99
N PRO A 573 -12.84 -23.69 -2.48
CA PRO A 573 -12.20 -22.99 -3.59
C PRO A 573 -10.84 -22.39 -3.20
N GLY A 574 -9.99 -22.07 -4.18
CA GLY A 574 -8.65 -21.50 -3.95
C GLY A 574 -8.63 -20.04 -3.46
N ASP A 575 -9.07 -19.11 -4.29
CA ASP A 575 -8.97 -17.67 -3.98
C ASP A 575 -10.02 -17.26 -2.94
N GLY A 576 -9.61 -16.49 -1.92
CA GLY A 576 -10.49 -15.95 -0.89
C GLY A 576 -10.83 -16.88 0.28
N HIS A 577 -10.32 -18.12 0.31
CA HIS A 577 -10.74 -19.14 1.29
C HIS A 577 -9.60 -19.63 2.21
N GLY A 578 -8.46 -18.94 2.27
CA GLY A 578 -7.34 -19.30 3.15
C GLY A 578 -7.72 -19.44 4.63
N GLY A 579 -8.54 -18.53 5.16
CA GLY A 579 -9.14 -18.69 6.49
C GLY A 579 -8.15 -18.60 7.65
N THR A 580 -8.34 -19.42 8.68
CA THR A 580 -7.52 -19.38 9.92
C THR A 580 -7.01 -20.76 10.33
N VAL A 581 -5.81 -20.79 10.92
CA VAL A 581 -5.17 -22.01 11.39
C VAL A 581 -4.91 -21.95 12.89
N ALA A 582 -4.89 -23.11 13.55
CA ALA A 582 -4.43 -23.28 14.92
C ALA A 582 -3.70 -24.61 15.10
N ILE A 583 -2.77 -24.67 16.06
CA ILE A 583 -2.05 -25.91 16.39
C ILE A 583 -2.00 -26.13 17.90
N THR A 584 -2.18 -27.37 18.34
CA THR A 584 -2.12 -27.71 19.77
C THR A 584 -0.75 -27.37 20.36
N ALA A 585 -0.70 -27.08 21.66
CA ALA A 585 0.53 -26.66 22.33
C ALA A 585 1.72 -27.61 22.12
N ASP A 586 1.48 -28.91 21.95
CA ASP A 586 2.51 -29.94 21.71
C ASP A 586 2.79 -30.22 20.22
N GLY A 587 2.04 -29.60 19.31
CA GLY A 587 2.17 -29.82 17.86
C GLY A 587 1.52 -31.09 17.34
N SER A 588 0.76 -31.81 18.17
CA SER A 588 0.16 -33.10 17.79
C SER A 588 -1.05 -32.98 16.85
N ARG A 589 -1.71 -31.82 16.77
CA ARG A 589 -2.88 -31.61 15.89
C ARG A 589 -2.96 -30.21 15.31
N ILE A 590 -3.27 -30.16 14.03
CA ILE A 590 -3.51 -28.93 13.26
C ILE A 590 -5.01 -28.78 13.06
N PHE A 591 -5.53 -27.56 13.18
CA PHE A 591 -6.91 -27.19 12.93
C PHE A 591 -6.93 -26.11 11.85
N TRP A 592 -7.84 -26.23 10.90
CA TRP A 592 -8.03 -25.25 9.85
C TRP A 592 -9.52 -24.93 9.72
N THR A 593 -9.84 -23.64 9.74
CA THR A 593 -11.16 -23.10 9.44
C THR A 593 -11.04 -22.35 8.12
N PRO A 594 -11.53 -22.91 6.99
CA PRO A 594 -11.50 -22.22 5.70
C PRO A 594 -12.28 -20.89 5.75
N GLY A 595 -11.80 -19.88 5.01
CA GLY A 595 -12.45 -18.59 4.90
C GLY A 595 -13.73 -18.68 4.06
N ASP A 596 -14.74 -17.85 4.38
CA ASP A 596 -16.03 -17.70 3.67
C ASP A 596 -16.53 -18.97 2.95
N SER A 597 -16.74 -20.05 3.72
CA SER A 597 -17.14 -21.34 3.18
C SER A 597 -18.20 -22.02 4.03
N GLU A 598 -18.96 -22.93 3.42
CA GLU A 598 -19.92 -23.81 4.10
C GLU A 598 -19.22 -25.02 4.78
N VAL A 599 -17.91 -25.15 4.64
CA VAL A 599 -17.14 -26.25 5.23
C VAL A 599 -16.89 -25.95 6.70
N THR A 600 -17.36 -26.85 7.57
CA THR A 600 -17.04 -26.78 9.00
C THR A 600 -15.54 -26.93 9.22
N PRO A 601 -14.98 -26.36 10.31
CA PRO A 601 -13.56 -26.53 10.62
C PRO A 601 -13.11 -27.99 10.54
N VAL A 602 -11.88 -28.20 10.09
CA VAL A 602 -11.26 -29.53 9.97
C VAL A 602 -10.02 -29.63 10.84
N TYR A 603 -9.61 -30.85 11.17
CA TYR A 603 -8.38 -31.13 11.89
C TYR A 603 -7.57 -32.24 11.23
N SER A 604 -6.27 -32.21 11.48
CA SER A 604 -5.30 -33.24 11.07
C SER A 604 -4.45 -33.71 12.25
N THR A 605 -4.14 -35.01 12.25
CA THR A 605 -3.23 -35.66 13.22
C THR A 605 -1.93 -36.16 12.59
N ASP A 606 -1.75 -35.94 11.29
CA ASP A 606 -0.64 -36.43 10.47
C ASP A 606 0.03 -35.26 9.72
N LEU A 607 0.06 -34.09 10.36
CA LEU A 607 0.66 -32.86 9.83
C LEU A 607 0.05 -32.40 8.50
N GLY A 608 -1.24 -32.63 8.29
CA GLY A 608 -1.99 -32.17 7.13
C GLY A 608 -2.02 -33.14 5.95
N GLU A 609 -1.60 -34.40 6.10
CA GLU A 609 -1.81 -35.41 5.04
C GLU A 609 -3.29 -35.78 4.90
N THR A 610 -4.02 -35.83 6.01
CA THR A 610 -5.47 -36.09 6.02
C THR A 610 -6.21 -35.12 6.93
N TRP A 611 -7.45 -34.83 6.55
CA TRP A 611 -8.34 -33.90 7.26
C TRP A 611 -9.64 -34.59 7.66
N ASN A 612 -10.07 -34.32 8.89
CA ASN A 612 -11.31 -34.82 9.47
C ASN A 612 -12.16 -33.64 9.95
N PRO A 613 -13.49 -33.68 9.83
CA PRO A 613 -14.35 -32.60 10.32
C PRO A 613 -14.31 -32.50 11.84
N VAL A 614 -14.34 -31.28 12.36
CA VAL A 614 -14.52 -30.99 13.79
C VAL A 614 -16.01 -31.08 14.13
N GLU A 615 -16.34 -31.79 15.20
CA GLU A 615 -17.73 -31.90 15.68
C GLU A 615 -18.10 -30.77 16.67
N GLY A 616 -19.31 -30.23 16.52
CA GLY A 616 -19.89 -29.29 17.50
C GLY A 616 -19.60 -27.80 17.22
N LEU A 617 -19.04 -27.45 16.07
CA LEU A 617 -18.83 -26.06 15.64
C LEU A 617 -19.54 -25.75 14.32
N PRO A 618 -20.04 -24.51 14.14
CA PRO A 618 -20.52 -24.06 12.83
C PRO A 618 -19.36 -23.78 11.85
N ALA A 619 -19.67 -23.69 10.56
CA ALA A 619 -18.74 -23.20 9.56
C ALA A 619 -18.25 -21.77 9.90
N GLY A 620 -17.01 -21.46 9.53
CA GLY A 620 -16.37 -20.16 9.85
C GLY A 620 -16.00 -19.96 11.33
N ALA A 621 -16.27 -20.91 12.23
CA ALA A 621 -15.89 -20.78 13.64
C ALA A 621 -14.37 -20.74 13.82
N LYS A 622 -13.84 -19.63 14.35
CA LYS A 622 -12.40 -19.46 14.62
C LYS A 622 -12.00 -20.35 15.79
N ILE A 623 -10.94 -21.14 15.62
CA ILE A 623 -10.38 -22.03 16.66
C ILE A 623 -9.04 -21.47 17.14
N ARG A 624 -8.77 -21.52 18.45
CA ARG A 624 -7.44 -21.26 19.03
C ARG A 624 -7.11 -22.31 20.08
N ALA A 625 -5.85 -22.74 20.12
CA ALA A 625 -5.38 -23.70 21.10
C ALA A 625 -5.01 -23.06 22.45
N ASP A 626 -5.26 -23.76 23.56
CA ASP A 626 -4.66 -23.43 24.86
C ASP A 626 -3.14 -23.56 24.73
N ARG A 627 -2.40 -22.52 25.14
CA ARG A 627 -0.93 -22.46 24.99
C ARG A 627 -0.17 -23.31 26.01
N VAL A 628 -0.85 -24.10 26.85
CA VAL A 628 -0.22 -24.95 27.87
C VAL A 628 -0.71 -26.40 27.79
N ARG A 629 -2.00 -26.63 27.57
CA ARG A 629 -2.58 -27.98 27.50
C ARG A 629 -3.02 -28.30 26.07
N ALA A 630 -2.31 -29.21 25.43
CA ALA A 630 -2.66 -29.70 24.10
C ALA A 630 -4.08 -30.30 23.99
N SER A 631 -4.66 -30.78 25.10
CA SER A 631 -6.02 -31.31 25.13
C SER A 631 -7.11 -30.24 25.13
N VAL A 632 -6.78 -28.94 25.24
CA VAL A 632 -7.77 -27.87 25.36
C VAL A 632 -7.69 -26.89 24.21
N LEU A 633 -8.82 -26.67 23.57
CA LEU A 633 -9.01 -25.67 22.51
C LEU A 633 -10.27 -24.86 22.79
N TYR A 634 -10.31 -23.67 22.19
CA TYR A 634 -11.41 -22.73 22.33
C TYR A 634 -11.89 -22.31 20.95
N SER A 635 -13.17 -21.98 20.85
CA SER A 635 -13.75 -21.37 19.66
C SER A 635 -14.77 -20.31 20.04
N PHE A 636 -14.98 -19.35 19.16
CA PHE A 636 -15.97 -18.30 19.34
C PHE A 636 -16.72 -18.09 18.03
N SER A 637 -18.05 -18.05 18.09
CA SER A 637 -18.90 -17.73 16.94
C SER A 637 -20.25 -17.19 17.43
N GLY A 638 -20.71 -16.08 16.84
CA GLY A 638 -22.05 -15.52 17.07
C GLY A 638 -22.38 -15.23 18.54
N GLY A 639 -21.41 -14.82 19.36
CA GLY A 639 -21.58 -14.60 20.81
C GLY A 639 -21.52 -15.85 21.69
N THR A 640 -21.37 -17.03 21.08
CA THR A 640 -21.20 -18.30 21.81
C THR A 640 -19.73 -18.65 21.91
N PHE A 641 -19.27 -18.95 23.12
CA PHE A 641 -17.91 -19.39 23.37
C PHE A 641 -17.88 -20.89 23.67
N TYR A 642 -17.13 -21.63 22.87
CA TYR A 642 -17.03 -23.08 22.92
C TYR A 642 -15.69 -23.51 23.49
N ARG A 643 -15.68 -24.68 24.13
CA ARG A 643 -14.46 -25.30 24.65
C ARG A 643 -14.42 -26.78 24.32
N SER A 644 -13.24 -27.24 23.92
CA SER A 644 -12.88 -28.65 23.83
C SER A 644 -11.93 -29.03 24.96
N THR A 645 -12.03 -30.28 25.45
CA THR A 645 -11.09 -30.86 26.43
C THR A 645 -10.51 -32.22 26.01
N ASP A 646 -10.79 -32.65 24.78
CA ASP A 646 -10.36 -33.92 24.18
C ASP A 646 -9.39 -33.71 23.01
N GLY A 647 -8.71 -32.57 22.98
CA GLY A 647 -7.80 -32.19 21.92
C GLY A 647 -8.52 -31.81 20.63
N GLY A 648 -9.69 -31.18 20.73
CA GLY A 648 -10.40 -30.55 19.62
C GLY A 648 -11.30 -31.50 18.81
N LEU A 649 -11.57 -32.71 19.30
CA LEU A 649 -12.47 -33.65 18.61
C LEU A 649 -13.92 -33.19 18.73
N THR A 650 -14.31 -32.77 19.94
CA THR A 650 -15.64 -32.24 20.22
C THR A 650 -15.56 -30.90 20.94
N PHE A 651 -16.45 -29.99 20.58
CA PHE A 651 -16.64 -28.70 21.23
C PHE A 651 -18.02 -28.62 21.89
N ALA A 652 -18.07 -28.05 23.09
CA ALA A 652 -19.30 -27.77 23.80
C ALA A 652 -19.40 -26.28 24.14
N ASP A 653 -20.61 -25.74 24.11
CA ASP A 653 -20.91 -24.40 24.64
C ASP A 653 -20.52 -24.35 26.13
N THR A 654 -19.78 -23.31 26.50
CA THR A 654 -19.36 -23.07 27.88
C THR A 654 -20.47 -22.53 28.78
N GLY A 655 -21.61 -22.11 28.20
CA GLY A 655 -22.70 -21.43 28.90
C GLY A 655 -22.38 -19.97 29.25
N ALA A 656 -21.35 -19.39 28.62
CA ALA A 656 -20.99 -17.99 28.82
C ALA A 656 -22.14 -17.07 28.42
N THR A 657 -22.30 -15.97 29.17
CA THR A 657 -23.28 -14.93 28.86
C THR A 657 -22.63 -13.56 28.90
N GLY A 658 -23.21 -12.58 28.21
CA GLY A 658 -22.69 -11.20 28.19
C GLY A 658 -21.48 -11.00 27.26
N LEU A 659 -21.23 -11.94 26.34
CA LEU A 659 -20.29 -11.73 25.25
C LEU A 659 -20.99 -11.04 24.07
N PRO A 660 -20.28 -10.21 23.30
CA PRO A 660 -20.83 -9.54 22.11
C PRO A 660 -21.22 -10.59 21.05
N THR A 661 -22.33 -10.41 20.35
CA THR A 661 -22.82 -11.39 19.36
C THR A 661 -22.18 -11.26 17.98
N ARG A 662 -21.51 -10.14 17.70
CA ARG A 662 -20.73 -9.85 16.49
C ARG A 662 -19.59 -8.89 16.84
N GLY A 663 -18.81 -8.47 15.85
CA GLY A 663 -17.78 -7.45 16.04
C GLY A 663 -16.67 -7.91 16.97
N VAL A 664 -16.40 -9.22 17.00
CA VAL A 664 -15.26 -9.82 17.69
C VAL A 664 -14.26 -10.25 16.63
N ASP A 665 -13.18 -9.51 16.52
CA ASP A 665 -12.19 -9.77 15.48
C ASP A 665 -11.13 -10.76 15.96
N ASP A 666 -10.79 -10.78 17.26
CA ASP A 666 -9.77 -11.68 17.79
C ASP A 666 -10.04 -12.16 19.23
N PHE A 667 -9.54 -13.37 19.52
CA PHE A 667 -9.45 -13.90 20.87
C PHE A 667 -8.19 -14.76 20.99
N ARG A 668 -7.55 -14.74 22.17
CA ARG A 668 -6.25 -15.39 22.39
C ARG A 668 -6.19 -16.10 23.74
N ALA A 669 -5.64 -17.31 23.74
CA ALA A 669 -5.25 -18.02 24.95
C ALA A 669 -3.85 -17.57 25.42
N VAL A 670 -3.65 -17.50 26.73
CA VAL A 670 -2.48 -16.83 27.31
C VAL A 670 -1.29 -17.81 27.48
N PRO A 671 -0.11 -17.52 26.90
CA PRO A 671 1.09 -18.33 27.11
C PRO A 671 1.43 -18.51 28.60
N GLY A 672 1.70 -19.76 29.00
CA GLY A 672 2.04 -20.11 30.38
C GLY A 672 0.90 -20.02 31.40
N ARG A 673 -0.34 -19.69 30.98
CA ARG A 673 -1.51 -19.55 31.88
C ARG A 673 -2.68 -20.41 31.37
N LYS A 674 -2.82 -21.61 31.95
CA LYS A 674 -3.95 -22.52 31.67
C LYS A 674 -5.29 -21.82 31.93
N ASN A 675 -6.30 -22.07 31.09
CA ASN A 675 -7.66 -21.53 31.23
C ASN A 675 -7.80 -20.01 31.08
N HIS A 676 -6.72 -19.27 30.85
CA HIS A 676 -6.81 -17.83 30.66
C HIS A 676 -6.99 -17.51 29.19
N VAL A 677 -8.12 -16.87 28.88
CA VAL A 677 -8.47 -16.46 27.52
C VAL A 677 -8.91 -15.01 27.56
N TRP A 678 -8.61 -14.30 26.48
CA TRP A 678 -9.06 -12.95 26.28
C TRP A 678 -9.72 -12.79 24.92
N LEU A 679 -10.61 -11.82 24.81
CA LEU A 679 -11.38 -11.49 23.62
C LEU A 679 -11.33 -9.97 23.40
N ALA A 680 -11.13 -9.55 22.15
CA ALA A 680 -11.17 -8.16 21.70
C ALA A 680 -12.31 -8.00 20.70
N GLY A 681 -13.15 -6.98 20.89
CA GLY A 681 -14.23 -6.67 19.98
C GLY A 681 -14.42 -5.17 19.74
N ARG A 682 -14.74 -4.81 18.50
CA ARG A 682 -15.14 -3.46 18.11
C ARG A 682 -16.53 -3.09 18.58
N GLY A 683 -17.41 -4.08 18.79
CA GLY A 683 -18.82 -3.82 19.01
C GLY A 683 -19.54 -3.40 17.73
N ASP A 684 -20.76 -2.93 17.88
CA ASP A 684 -21.62 -2.40 16.83
C ASP A 684 -22.61 -1.42 17.49
N ASP A 685 -22.34 -0.13 17.36
CA ASP A 685 -23.14 0.92 18.00
C ASP A 685 -24.56 1.00 17.44
N GLU A 686 -24.76 0.70 16.15
CA GLU A 686 -26.08 0.73 15.51
C GLU A 686 -27.02 -0.31 16.13
N GLU A 687 -26.46 -1.44 16.54
CA GLU A 687 -27.19 -2.52 17.21
C GLU A 687 -27.05 -2.54 18.73
N GLY A 688 -26.35 -1.57 19.32
CA GLY A 688 -26.14 -1.47 20.75
C GLY A 688 -25.27 -2.61 21.33
N ILE A 689 -24.39 -3.18 20.52
CA ILE A 689 -23.46 -4.23 20.91
C ILE A 689 -22.19 -3.57 21.44
N PRO A 690 -21.84 -3.77 22.72
CA PRO A 690 -20.70 -3.08 23.31
C PRO A 690 -19.39 -3.58 22.70
N GLY A 691 -18.49 -2.64 22.41
CA GLY A 691 -17.08 -2.95 22.16
C GLY A 691 -16.28 -3.09 23.46
N GLY A 692 -14.98 -3.36 23.29
CA GLY A 692 -14.00 -3.43 24.37
C GLY A 692 -13.27 -4.77 24.42
N MET A 693 -12.84 -5.16 25.63
CA MET A 693 -12.14 -6.42 25.85
C MET A 693 -12.79 -7.24 26.96
N TRP A 694 -12.64 -8.56 26.91
CA TRP A 694 -13.13 -9.48 27.92
C TRP A 694 -12.03 -10.44 28.35
N GLN A 695 -11.97 -10.74 29.64
CA GLN A 695 -11.03 -11.69 30.24
C GLN A 695 -11.78 -12.85 30.91
N SER A 696 -11.39 -14.08 30.59
CA SER A 696 -11.72 -15.28 31.35
C SER A 696 -10.47 -15.88 31.98
N LYS A 697 -10.64 -16.47 33.17
CA LYS A 697 -9.59 -17.23 33.89
C LYS A 697 -9.99 -18.68 34.17
N ASP A 698 -11.18 -19.10 33.73
CA ASP A 698 -11.76 -20.41 33.99
C ASP A 698 -12.03 -21.22 32.71
N GLY A 699 -11.47 -20.78 31.58
CA GLY A 699 -11.57 -21.47 30.29
C GLY A 699 -12.81 -21.07 29.51
N GLY A 700 -13.29 -19.84 29.72
CA GLY A 700 -14.38 -19.25 28.96
C GLY A 700 -15.77 -19.41 29.58
N THR A 701 -15.90 -19.95 30.80
CA THR A 701 -17.21 -20.09 31.46
C THR A 701 -17.69 -18.77 32.06
N ALA A 702 -16.79 -17.98 32.65
CA ALA A 702 -17.09 -16.64 33.14
C ALA A 702 -16.12 -15.61 32.57
N TRP A 703 -16.65 -14.41 32.30
CA TRP A 703 -15.93 -13.31 31.67
C TRP A 703 -16.07 -12.02 32.47
N LYS A 704 -14.97 -11.27 32.53
CA LYS A 704 -14.93 -9.89 33.04
C LYS A 704 -14.68 -8.95 31.86
N GLN A 705 -15.61 -8.03 31.61
CA GLN A 705 -15.40 -6.95 30.65
C GLN A 705 -14.41 -5.92 31.19
N ILE A 706 -13.55 -5.41 30.32
CA ILE A 706 -12.66 -4.27 30.52
C ILE A 706 -13.29 -3.10 29.77
N THR A 707 -13.86 -2.16 30.52
CA THR A 707 -14.64 -1.02 29.99
C THR A 707 -13.80 0.22 29.73
N GLU A 708 -12.47 0.12 29.84
CA GLU A 708 -11.54 1.20 29.53
C GLU A 708 -11.56 1.57 28.04
N PHE A 709 -11.85 0.58 27.19
CA PHE A 709 -11.84 0.71 25.74
C PHE A 709 -13.26 0.74 25.20
N GLU A 710 -13.51 1.70 24.32
CA GLU A 710 -14.73 1.78 23.50
C GLU A 710 -14.73 0.62 22.50
N THR A 711 -13.59 0.39 21.83
CA THR A 711 -13.38 -0.70 20.89
C THR A 711 -12.00 -1.31 21.10
N ALA A 712 -11.85 -2.61 20.84
CA ALA A 712 -10.54 -3.26 20.74
C ALA A 712 -10.54 -4.24 19.57
N GLU A 713 -9.54 -4.17 18.71
CA GLU A 713 -9.56 -4.95 17.46
C GLU A 713 -8.78 -6.24 17.58
N SER A 714 -7.61 -6.19 18.20
CA SER A 714 -6.77 -7.36 18.33
C SER A 714 -6.00 -7.31 19.63
N MET A 715 -5.43 -8.46 19.99
CA MET A 715 -4.57 -8.51 21.15
C MET A 715 -3.50 -9.59 21.07
N GLY A 716 -2.44 -9.38 21.84
CA GLY A 716 -1.27 -10.23 21.84
C GLY A 716 -0.57 -10.25 23.19
N PHE A 717 0.32 -11.22 23.37
CA PHE A 717 1.08 -11.40 24.60
C PHE A 717 2.58 -11.39 24.32
N GLY A 718 3.36 -10.75 25.19
CA GLY A 718 4.82 -10.80 25.17
C GLY A 718 5.40 -11.17 26.53
N LYS A 719 6.73 -11.07 26.63
CA LYS A 719 7.46 -11.32 27.87
C LYS A 719 6.89 -10.51 29.04
N ALA A 720 6.79 -11.13 30.20
CA ALA A 720 6.34 -10.45 31.41
C ALA A 720 7.40 -9.45 31.93
N ALA A 721 6.96 -8.30 32.45
CA ALA A 721 7.84 -7.30 33.08
C ALA A 721 8.62 -7.85 34.29
N LYS A 722 8.04 -8.83 34.99
CA LYS A 722 8.63 -9.52 36.14
C LYS A 722 8.65 -11.02 35.86
N ARG A 723 9.69 -11.72 36.32
CA ARG A 723 9.89 -13.17 36.09
C ARG A 723 8.67 -14.06 36.42
N SER A 724 7.91 -13.72 37.46
CA SER A 724 6.69 -14.44 37.86
C SER A 724 5.39 -13.71 37.51
N GLY A 725 5.48 -12.65 36.71
CA GLY A 725 4.38 -11.77 36.35
C GLY A 725 3.43 -12.38 35.32
N TYR A 726 2.34 -11.66 35.05
CA TYR A 726 1.48 -11.94 33.90
C TYR A 726 2.26 -11.57 32.61
N PRO A 727 2.10 -12.32 31.49
CA PRO A 727 2.60 -11.87 30.20
C PRO A 727 2.17 -10.42 29.92
N ALA A 728 3.05 -9.59 29.35
CA ALA A 728 2.63 -8.26 28.92
C ALA A 728 1.53 -8.42 27.87
N ILE A 729 0.47 -7.60 27.97
CA ILE A 729 -0.66 -7.62 27.06
C ILE A 729 -0.56 -6.40 26.16
N TYR A 730 -0.73 -6.59 24.87
CA TYR A 730 -0.76 -5.52 23.87
C TYR A 730 -2.09 -5.56 23.13
N THR A 731 -2.65 -4.40 22.79
CA THR A 731 -3.90 -4.31 22.03
C THR A 731 -3.93 -3.03 21.18
N SER A 732 -4.56 -3.12 20.00
CA SER A 732 -5.00 -1.96 19.23
C SER A 732 -6.44 -1.64 19.64
N ALA A 733 -6.67 -0.43 20.17
CA ALA A 733 -7.93 -0.09 20.80
C ALA A 733 -8.25 1.42 20.69
N LEU A 734 -9.52 1.75 20.87
CA LEU A 734 -10.04 3.11 20.98
C LEU A 734 -10.42 3.42 22.43
N THR A 735 -9.95 4.53 22.97
CA THR A 735 -10.41 5.04 24.27
C THR A 735 -10.38 6.57 24.28
N GLY A 736 -11.46 7.18 24.79
CA GLY A 736 -11.62 8.63 24.79
C GLY A 736 -11.61 9.23 23.38
N GLY A 737 -12.15 8.49 22.40
CA GLY A 737 -12.11 8.86 20.98
C GLY A 737 -10.72 8.83 20.33
N LYS A 738 -9.69 8.29 20.99
CA LYS A 738 -8.33 8.17 20.44
C LYS A 738 -7.91 6.72 20.21
N ALA A 739 -7.70 6.37 18.96
CA ALA A 739 -7.12 5.08 18.59
C ALA A 739 -5.64 5.03 19.01
N GLY A 740 -5.17 3.85 19.40
CA GLY A 740 -3.77 3.67 19.73
C GLY A 740 -3.40 2.24 20.06
N ILE A 741 -2.12 2.04 20.31
CA ILE A 741 -1.55 0.78 20.76
C ILE A 741 -1.31 0.89 22.26
N TYR A 742 -1.89 -0.04 23.02
CA TYR A 742 -1.86 -0.03 24.47
C TYR A 742 -1.16 -1.26 25.02
N ARG A 743 -0.40 -1.06 26.09
CA ARG A 743 0.29 -2.12 26.85
C ARG A 743 -0.22 -2.19 28.28
N SER A 744 -0.42 -3.40 28.78
CA SER A 744 -0.64 -3.70 30.19
C SER A 744 0.42 -4.66 30.71
N ILE A 745 0.95 -4.40 31.92
CA ILE A 745 1.97 -5.24 32.58
C ILE A 745 1.48 -5.87 33.90
N ASP A 746 0.21 -5.67 34.25
CA ASP A 746 -0.40 -6.07 35.52
C ASP A 746 -1.65 -6.95 35.34
N GLY A 747 -1.76 -7.60 34.18
CA GLY A 747 -2.86 -8.51 33.85
C GLY A 747 -4.15 -7.80 33.42
N GLY A 748 -4.03 -6.58 32.89
CA GLY A 748 -5.08 -5.75 32.31
C GLY A 748 -5.81 -4.90 33.33
N THR A 749 -5.14 -4.54 34.43
CA THR A 749 -5.68 -3.62 35.44
C THR A 749 -5.40 -2.18 35.04
N THR A 750 -4.20 -1.89 34.54
CA THR A 750 -3.84 -0.57 34.00
C THR A 750 -3.22 -0.69 32.62
N TRP A 751 -3.53 0.30 31.77
CA TRP A 751 -3.07 0.37 30.39
C TRP A 751 -2.25 1.63 30.17
N THR A 752 -1.32 1.57 29.22
CA THR A 752 -0.48 2.69 28.82
C THR A 752 -0.41 2.70 27.31
N ARG A 753 -0.76 3.83 26.68
CA ARG A 753 -0.54 4.04 25.26
C ARG A 753 0.96 4.05 25.00
N ILE A 754 1.42 3.23 24.05
CA ILE A 754 2.84 3.07 23.73
C ILE A 754 3.22 3.68 22.37
N ASN A 755 2.24 3.92 21.49
CA ASN A 755 2.45 4.77 20.33
C ASN A 755 2.14 6.24 20.66
N ASP A 756 2.42 7.12 19.70
CA ASP A 756 2.13 8.55 19.79
C ASP A 756 1.36 9.03 18.54
N ASP A 757 1.16 10.34 18.42
CA ASP A 757 0.34 10.92 17.35
C ASP A 757 1.11 11.00 16.01
N GLU A 758 2.44 10.87 16.01
CA GLU A 758 3.29 10.79 14.82
C GLU A 758 3.44 9.35 14.30
N HIS A 759 3.04 8.36 15.10
CA HIS A 759 3.18 6.93 14.84
C HIS A 759 1.83 6.20 14.99
N GLN A 760 0.99 6.24 13.94
CA GLN A 760 -0.37 5.69 13.93
C GLN A 760 -0.62 4.67 12.80
N TRP A 761 0.00 4.86 11.63
CA TRP A 761 -0.01 3.93 10.49
C TRP A 761 -1.41 3.56 9.98
N ALA A 762 -2.29 4.56 9.91
CA ALA A 762 -3.67 4.47 9.44
C ALA A 762 -4.44 3.32 10.12
N TYR A 763 -4.60 2.21 9.40
CA TYR A 763 -5.24 1.02 9.91
C TYR A 763 -4.20 0.02 10.45
N ALA A 764 -3.85 0.19 11.73
CA ALA A 764 -2.82 -0.59 12.40
C ALA A 764 -3.33 -1.47 13.54
N GLY A 765 -2.72 -2.65 13.66
CA GLY A 765 -2.99 -3.62 14.71
C GLY A 765 -4.23 -4.47 14.46
N SER A 766 -4.51 -4.86 13.21
CA SER A 766 -5.46 -5.94 12.90
C SER A 766 -4.99 -7.30 13.46
N ALA A 767 -3.66 -7.48 13.54
CA ALA A 767 -2.98 -8.50 14.32
C ALA A 767 -1.86 -7.86 15.15
N ILE A 768 -1.69 -8.33 16.38
CA ILE A 768 -0.68 -7.84 17.31
C ILE A 768 -0.11 -8.98 18.13
N THR A 769 1.20 -8.99 18.31
CA THR A 769 1.87 -9.96 19.18
C THR A 769 3.08 -9.36 19.86
N GLY A 770 3.33 -9.75 21.10
CA GLY A 770 4.54 -9.35 21.82
C GLY A 770 5.66 -10.37 21.60
N ASP A 771 6.91 -9.96 21.77
CA ASP A 771 8.01 -10.92 21.75
C ASP A 771 8.05 -11.72 23.08
N PRO A 772 8.09 -13.07 23.05
CA PRO A 772 8.13 -13.87 24.28
C PRO A 772 9.48 -13.80 25.04
N LEU A 773 10.55 -13.33 24.40
CA LEU A 773 11.92 -13.22 24.92
C LEU A 773 12.36 -11.78 25.21
N ILE A 774 11.73 -10.77 24.61
CA ILE A 774 12.08 -9.35 24.78
C ILE A 774 10.91 -8.61 25.44
N PHE A 775 11.13 -8.07 26.64
CA PHE A 775 10.09 -7.30 27.33
C PHE A 775 9.95 -5.93 26.67
N GLY A 776 8.72 -5.48 26.47
CA GLY A 776 8.42 -4.21 25.79
C GLY A 776 8.26 -4.35 24.28
N ARG A 777 8.90 -5.34 23.64
CA ARG A 777 8.77 -5.53 22.19
C ARG A 777 7.35 -5.95 21.79
N VAL A 778 6.83 -5.28 20.77
CA VAL A 778 5.54 -5.56 20.14
C VAL A 778 5.67 -5.51 18.61
N TYR A 779 4.93 -6.37 17.92
CA TYR A 779 4.80 -6.41 16.46
C TYR A 779 3.35 -6.14 16.08
N LEU A 780 3.16 -5.31 15.07
CA LEU A 780 1.87 -4.82 14.58
C LEU A 780 1.74 -5.13 13.11
N ALA A 781 0.62 -5.74 12.74
CA ALA A 781 0.19 -5.78 11.36
C ALA A 781 -0.39 -4.42 10.97
N THR A 782 -0.07 -3.94 9.77
CA THR A 782 -0.70 -2.76 9.18
C THR A 782 -1.29 -3.12 7.81
N ASN A 783 -2.17 -2.27 7.31
CA ASN A 783 -2.66 -2.36 5.93
C ASN A 783 -1.96 -1.29 5.07
N GLY A 784 -0.83 -1.63 4.45
CA GLY A 784 -0.08 -0.72 3.58
C GLY A 784 1.21 -0.13 4.18
N ARG A 785 1.55 -0.43 5.44
CA ARG A 785 2.81 0.01 6.08
C ARG A 785 3.69 -1.15 6.56
N GLY A 786 3.46 -2.35 6.02
CA GLY A 786 4.19 -3.57 6.38
C GLY A 786 4.02 -3.96 7.85
N ILE A 787 5.06 -4.57 8.41
CA ILE A 787 5.09 -4.98 9.82
C ILE A 787 5.81 -3.90 10.63
N ILE A 788 5.13 -3.28 11.57
CA ILE A 788 5.73 -2.33 12.50
C ILE A 788 6.14 -3.05 13.79
N TYR A 789 7.33 -2.82 14.30
CA TYR A 789 7.73 -3.25 15.64
C TYR A 789 8.19 -2.08 16.51
N GLY A 790 7.89 -2.17 17.80
CA GLY A 790 8.21 -1.15 18.78
C GLY A 790 8.97 -1.72 19.97
N ASP A 791 10.00 -1.02 20.43
CA ASP A 791 10.78 -1.33 21.63
C ASP A 791 10.78 -0.16 22.62
N ILE A 792 10.94 -0.46 23.91
CA ILE A 792 11.16 0.57 24.94
C ILE A 792 12.49 1.28 24.67
N ALA A 793 12.47 2.62 24.62
CA ALA A 793 13.60 3.49 24.35
C ALA A 793 14.61 3.60 25.51
#